data_AF-A0A813GQK6-F1
#
_entry.id   AF-A0A813GQK6-F1
#
_cell.length_a   1.000
_cell.length_b   1.000
_cell.length_c   1.000
_cell.angle_alpha   90.00
_cell.angle_beta   90.00
_cell.angle_gamma   90.00
#
_symmetry.space_group_name_H-M   'P 1'
#
loop_
_entity.id
_entity.type
_entity.pdbx_description
1 polymer ?
#
loop_
_entity_poly.entity_id
_entity_poly.type
_entity_poly.pdbx_seq_one_letter_code
_entity_poly.pdbx_strand_id
1 'polypeptide(L)'
;MGGGASKPSAKYIKVAHETVPEERKASPPMPEPWAAPEEATPREKPVKLSEELRAEVLAVLEVARAPNLATAPAKRLKLLAESAKVEEYAANTVLELSELWDEGQRVVLSGEASVMLREGLAVAVLRTGDSWGWPAARPASSSSLRRSSDFSLAELISDVAWESSEPQVVVSGAMPLRVARITEDRAVSKSAARSDQPSGQEVSTSLATSHDLGGQQQLSDQLAKIWLSGSPPPIGIGEMAAGVPQAHFQASLWAPLLIRLESLLEEVRRRKAAGFRIHDCFPLQGHQIVELTQHVQHLTEIWYGSARGGNLSVVYRWFMQCMEVLGVTAYSYSSLPRERSADGWAVIVDGGARSAALKGKGSSDSLYVATGGIAQRQGRSAIDNTVLRNVFLPHEARELLLGKFIRKFICKLFVLRQNCILRALARHLQMDLEYLAHPQRTGRAHCIVRAVLNCVPLEAFRQAGVDPEGACFRDLRRRGVVLAGFGQLDGADQKAMWGEGRRLLRQRFGDDAAGEPCVDAPDIFERFVAWQRDFPGGYFEQNRLQHILVMLAGMFSNRIVVIRRSVMEKMTLARYFPLPWSRVAPLWGVAKGPVPFQVRTAGKQEVSHVRANECPYALGHGMSMSGGGFASDARMVSKKKQSKLKRKHSEKYTLLMEMQWVRDPSANVENWFITDIEKIVQEAWQLNPHGPRAMLLEGETFVNVGQNPKVGSSIQQTQHTQLCQSSTRDYPILRMASSEGPRFSAKLRASVDLLDVGVSEQCGLIVRLRTPFPTAEPVLRFLVELRHHLLVRFESESIDFLMLALSDETGEFVLMLAPIPQLVKLGDQHADLATWVNPLTGESSESAGLEESRIDFGKGVGHFLVSKPALRAQLLAGGEDTLRRIWGFNYVPGLRAVVDSFIEAQDLFADATVQVA
;
A
#
# COMPACT_ATOMS: atom_id res chain seq x y z
N MET A 1 -41.47 -44.52 25.01
CA MET A 1 -40.68 -45.21 26.07
C MET A 1 -39.29 -44.59 26.09
N GLY A 2 -38.90 -43.99 27.23
CA GLY A 2 -37.54 -43.54 27.64
C GLY A 2 -36.87 -42.44 26.79
N GLY A 3 -36.30 -41.35 27.30
CA GLY A 3 -36.02 -40.92 28.67
C GLY A 3 -35.46 -39.48 28.59
N GLY A 4 -35.76 -38.67 29.61
CA GLY A 4 -35.38 -37.26 29.67
C GLY A 4 -33.93 -37.01 30.08
N ALA A 5 -33.40 -35.85 29.68
CA ALA A 5 -32.19 -35.28 30.25
C ALA A 5 -32.47 -33.82 30.66
N SER A 6 -32.22 -33.58 31.94
CA SER A 6 -32.43 -32.36 32.70
C SER A 6 -31.37 -31.29 32.39
N LYS A 7 -31.81 -30.03 32.38
CA LYS A 7 -30.95 -28.84 32.42
C LYS A 7 -30.42 -28.64 33.85
N PRO A 8 -29.15 -28.25 34.07
CA PRO A 8 -28.75 -27.62 35.30
C PRO A 8 -28.80 -26.09 35.19
N SER A 9 -29.38 -25.49 36.22
CA SER A 9 -29.44 -24.06 36.49
C SER A 9 -28.13 -23.56 37.10
N ALA A 10 -27.60 -22.46 36.57
CA ALA A 10 -26.47 -21.76 37.17
C ALA A 10 -26.95 -20.87 38.33
N LYS A 11 -26.60 -21.25 39.56
CA LYS A 11 -26.73 -20.42 40.76
C LYS A 11 -25.56 -19.43 40.81
N TYR A 12 -25.89 -18.15 40.96
CA TYR A 12 -24.94 -17.08 41.29
C TYR A 12 -24.41 -17.28 42.71
N ILE A 13 -23.09 -17.37 42.87
CA ILE A 13 -22.40 -17.27 44.17
C ILE A 13 -21.91 -15.83 44.31
N LYS A 14 -22.49 -15.10 45.27
CA LYS A 14 -21.95 -13.86 45.83
C LYS A 14 -20.80 -14.26 46.76
N VAL A 15 -19.56 -13.85 46.45
CA VAL A 15 -18.43 -13.95 47.38
C VAL A 15 -18.18 -12.56 47.96
N ALA A 16 -18.16 -12.51 49.29
CA ALA A 16 -17.92 -11.33 50.10
C ALA A 16 -16.45 -10.86 49.99
N HIS A 17 -16.26 -9.55 49.95
CA HIS A 17 -14.95 -8.93 50.10
C HIS A 17 -14.58 -8.90 51.59
N GLU A 18 -13.64 -9.75 52.00
CA GLU A 18 -12.86 -9.53 53.22
C GLU A 18 -11.67 -8.63 52.91
N THR A 19 -11.56 -7.56 53.69
CA THR A 19 -10.46 -6.58 53.65
C THR A 19 -9.36 -7.08 54.58
N VAL A 20 -8.16 -7.29 54.02
CA VAL A 20 -6.93 -7.57 54.78
C VAL A 20 -6.11 -6.28 54.85
N PRO A 21 -5.52 -5.90 56.00
CA PRO A 21 -4.75 -4.66 56.12
C PRO A 21 -3.35 -4.81 55.53
N GLU A 22 -2.93 -3.84 54.70
CA GLU A 22 -1.57 -3.72 54.19
C GLU A 22 -0.58 -3.32 55.31
N GLU A 23 0.31 -4.24 55.67
CA GLU A 23 1.57 -3.91 56.35
C GLU A 23 2.53 -3.25 55.36
N ARG A 24 2.77 -1.94 55.54
CA ARG A 24 3.82 -1.18 54.85
C ARG A 24 5.20 -1.66 55.31
N LYS A 25 5.90 -2.41 54.45
CA LYS A 25 7.37 -2.54 54.53
C LYS A 25 8.01 -1.39 53.75
N ALA A 26 8.76 -0.56 54.47
CA ALA A 26 9.53 0.55 53.95
C ALA A 26 10.57 0.08 52.92
N SER A 27 10.61 0.75 51.76
CA SER A 27 11.68 0.64 50.79
C SER A 27 12.92 1.41 51.27
N PRO A 28 14.15 0.95 50.97
CA PRO A 28 15.37 1.68 51.30
C PRO A 28 15.48 2.99 50.49
N PRO A 29 16.17 4.03 51.01
CA PRO A 29 16.26 5.32 50.34
C PRO A 29 17.07 5.22 49.04
N MET A 30 16.59 5.92 48.01
CA MET A 30 17.33 6.11 46.76
C MET A 30 18.60 6.97 47.00
N PRO A 31 19.70 6.70 46.29
CA PRO A 31 20.85 7.59 46.28
C PRO A 31 20.51 8.91 45.57
N GLU A 32 21.10 10.00 46.07
CA GLU A 32 20.92 11.37 45.59
C GLU A 32 21.21 11.54 44.09
N PRO A 33 20.49 12.42 43.38
CA PRO A 33 20.79 12.75 41.99
C PRO A 33 22.10 13.54 41.89
N TRP A 34 22.94 13.12 40.95
CA TRP A 34 24.15 13.84 40.55
C TRP A 34 23.87 15.29 40.18
N ALA A 35 24.71 16.17 40.71
CA ALA A 35 24.72 17.59 40.42
C ALA A 35 24.85 17.86 38.92
N ALA A 36 24.08 18.84 38.43
CA ALA A 36 24.17 19.35 37.07
C ALA A 36 25.56 19.97 36.82
N PRO A 37 26.15 19.78 35.63
CA PRO A 37 27.39 20.46 35.28
C PRO A 37 27.14 21.97 35.07
N GLU A 38 28.11 22.75 35.55
CA GLU A 38 28.20 24.20 35.48
C GLU A 38 28.20 24.77 34.05
N GLU A 39 27.96 26.08 34.03
CA GLU A 39 27.67 27.00 32.94
C GLU A 39 28.52 26.88 31.67
N ALA A 40 27.87 27.12 30.54
CA ALA A 40 28.49 27.26 29.23
C ALA A 40 29.47 28.45 29.20
N THR A 41 30.70 28.18 28.78
CA THR A 41 31.73 29.17 28.49
C THR A 41 31.30 30.13 27.37
N PRO A 42 31.71 31.41 27.43
CA PRO A 42 31.34 32.41 26.44
C PRO A 42 31.98 32.08 25.08
N ARG A 43 31.20 32.19 23.99
CA ARG A 43 31.69 31.98 22.62
C ARG A 43 32.79 32.99 22.28
N GLU A 44 34.02 32.51 22.16
CA GLU A 44 35.15 33.29 21.65
C GLU A 44 34.89 33.77 20.22
N LYS A 45 35.31 35.01 19.92
CA LYS A 45 35.28 35.57 18.56
C LYS A 45 36.19 34.74 17.64
N PRO A 46 35.82 34.52 16.37
CA PRO A 46 36.64 33.74 15.45
C PRO A 46 38.01 34.41 15.25
N VAL A 47 39.08 33.72 15.67
CA VAL A 47 40.46 34.10 15.39
C VAL A 47 40.68 33.99 13.88
N LYS A 48 41.19 35.06 13.25
CA LYS A 48 41.57 35.02 11.83
C LYS A 48 42.71 34.02 11.64
N LEU A 49 42.56 33.07 10.71
CA LEU A 49 43.65 32.19 10.29
C LEU A 49 44.87 33.01 9.84
N SER A 50 46.07 32.56 10.21
CA SER A 50 47.31 33.12 9.67
C SER A 50 47.37 32.93 8.14
N GLU A 51 48.12 33.78 7.45
CA GLU A 51 48.27 33.66 5.99
C GLU A 51 48.89 32.32 5.57
N GLU A 52 49.80 31.79 6.38
CA GLU A 52 50.45 30.48 6.17
C GLU A 52 49.43 29.34 6.21
N LEU A 53 48.59 29.29 7.26
CA LEU A 53 47.52 28.29 7.39
C LEU A 53 46.50 28.42 6.26
N ARG A 54 46.18 29.65 5.83
CA ARG A 54 45.25 29.87 4.71
C ARG A 54 45.84 29.34 3.39
N ALA A 55 47.13 29.57 3.15
CA ALA A 55 47.83 29.06 1.98
C ALA A 55 47.87 27.52 1.99
N GLU A 56 48.08 26.90 3.15
CA GLU A 56 48.03 25.45 3.33
C GLU A 56 46.63 24.88 3.02
N VAL A 57 45.57 25.45 3.58
CA VAL A 57 44.19 25.00 3.29
C VAL A 57 43.88 25.17 1.80
N LEU A 58 44.27 26.28 1.19
CA LEU A 58 44.05 26.53 -0.23
C LEU A 58 44.76 25.47 -1.10
N ALA A 59 46.03 25.19 -0.83
CA ALA A 59 46.80 24.17 -1.56
C ALA A 59 46.14 22.78 -1.47
N VAL A 60 45.60 22.42 -0.30
CA VAL A 60 44.90 21.15 -0.12
C VAL A 60 43.54 21.14 -0.82
N LEU A 61 42.80 22.25 -0.81
CA LEU A 61 41.51 22.37 -1.50
C LEU A 61 41.68 22.27 -3.03
N GLU A 62 42.79 22.76 -3.59
CA GLU A 62 43.10 22.67 -5.03
C GLU A 62 43.35 21.23 -5.49
N VAL A 63 43.84 20.36 -4.60
CA VAL A 63 44.10 18.94 -4.88
C VAL A 63 43.07 18.01 -4.21
N ALA A 64 42.02 18.56 -3.61
CA ALA A 64 41.03 17.79 -2.88
C ALA A 64 40.24 16.87 -3.81
N ARG A 65 39.97 15.65 -3.35
CA ARG A 65 39.34 14.60 -4.16
C ARG A 65 37.82 14.76 -4.33
N ALA A 66 37.19 15.73 -3.64
CA ALA A 66 35.77 16.00 -3.84
C ALA A 66 35.53 16.60 -5.24
N PRO A 67 34.65 16.02 -6.07
CA PRO A 67 34.38 16.51 -7.43
C PRO A 67 33.98 17.99 -7.50
N ASN A 68 33.29 18.47 -6.47
CA ASN A 68 32.84 19.87 -6.38
C ASN A 68 33.98 20.84 -6.08
N LEU A 69 35.02 20.39 -5.40
CA LEU A 69 36.21 21.20 -5.09
C LEU A 69 37.17 21.20 -6.28
N ALA A 70 37.38 20.03 -6.89
CA ALA A 70 38.22 19.88 -8.08
C ALA A 70 37.76 20.73 -9.28
N THR A 71 36.48 21.09 -9.32
CA THR A 71 35.88 21.93 -10.37
C THR A 71 35.53 23.35 -9.90
N ALA A 72 35.81 23.70 -8.65
CA ALA A 72 35.48 25.02 -8.12
C ALA A 72 36.43 26.10 -8.70
N PRO A 73 35.91 27.28 -9.08
CA PRO A 73 36.77 28.40 -9.50
C PRO A 73 37.74 28.79 -8.39
N ALA A 74 38.97 29.19 -8.74
CA ALA A 74 40.00 29.60 -7.78
C ALA A 74 39.52 30.67 -6.77
N LYS A 75 38.66 31.60 -7.22
CA LYS A 75 38.03 32.61 -6.34
C LYS A 75 37.16 31.97 -5.24
N ARG A 76 36.43 30.89 -5.55
CA ARG A 76 35.62 30.14 -4.58
C ARG A 76 36.52 29.35 -3.62
N LEU A 77 37.56 28.70 -4.13
CA LEU A 77 38.52 27.97 -3.29
C LEU A 77 39.20 28.91 -2.27
N LYS A 78 39.57 30.12 -2.70
CA LYS A 78 40.12 31.16 -1.81
C LYS A 78 39.13 31.56 -0.70
N LEU A 79 37.86 31.76 -1.03
CA LEU A 79 36.81 32.09 -0.04
C LEU A 79 36.58 30.92 0.94
N LEU A 80 36.60 29.68 0.46
CA LEU A 80 36.48 28.50 1.33
C LEU A 80 37.67 28.42 2.28
N ALA A 81 38.89 28.60 1.80
CA ALA A 81 40.10 28.65 2.62
C ALA A 81 40.06 29.77 3.68
N GLU A 82 39.48 30.93 3.34
CA GLU A 82 39.28 32.06 4.28
C GLU A 82 38.29 31.74 5.41
N SER A 83 37.28 30.90 5.14
CA SER A 83 36.26 30.49 6.10
C SER A 83 36.60 29.23 6.92
N ALA A 84 37.77 28.63 6.65
CA ALA A 84 38.20 27.41 7.29
C ALA A 84 38.54 27.63 8.77
N LYS A 85 38.37 26.58 9.57
CA LYS A 85 38.94 26.44 10.92
C LYS A 85 39.73 25.15 10.94
N VAL A 86 40.98 25.19 11.37
CA VAL A 86 41.82 23.99 11.44
C VAL A 86 41.69 23.36 12.81
N GLU A 87 41.33 22.08 12.82
CA GLU A 87 41.22 21.23 14.00
C GLU A 87 42.32 20.17 13.95
N GLU A 88 42.96 19.90 15.08
CA GLU A 88 44.06 18.93 15.18
C GLU A 88 43.71 17.85 16.20
N TYR A 89 43.89 16.60 15.79
CA TYR A 89 43.57 15.42 16.60
C TYR A 89 44.82 14.58 16.79
N ALA A 90 45.17 14.30 18.05
CA ALA A 90 46.35 13.51 18.38
C ALA A 90 46.28 12.08 17.82
N ALA A 91 47.43 11.45 17.62
CA ALA A 91 47.51 10.03 17.27
C ALA A 91 46.74 9.18 18.30
N ASN A 92 46.04 8.14 17.83
CA ASN A 92 45.14 7.27 18.59
C ASN A 92 43.86 7.94 19.13
N THR A 93 43.56 9.19 18.75
CA THR A 93 42.25 9.78 19.06
C THR A 93 41.16 9.02 18.31
N VAL A 94 40.09 8.68 19.03
CA VAL A 94 38.88 8.07 18.45
C VAL A 94 37.80 9.14 18.43
N LEU A 95 37.35 9.51 17.23
CA LEU A 95 36.33 10.52 17.01
C LEU A 95 35.02 9.84 16.63
N GLU A 96 33.94 10.20 17.31
CA GLU A 96 32.62 9.67 16.97
C GLU A 96 32.07 10.37 15.71
N LEU A 97 31.35 9.60 14.88
CA LEU A 97 30.93 10.09 13.57
C LEU A 97 29.96 11.29 13.65
N SER A 98 29.13 11.33 14.69
CA SER A 98 28.17 12.40 14.95
C SER A 98 28.88 13.76 15.10
N GLU A 99 30.04 13.81 15.75
CA GLU A 99 30.84 15.03 15.95
C GLU A 99 31.49 15.53 14.65
N LEU A 100 31.82 14.60 13.75
CA LEU A 100 32.54 14.90 12.52
C LEU A 100 31.63 15.23 11.33
N TRP A 101 30.40 14.70 11.27
CA TRP A 101 29.50 14.85 10.11
C TRP A 101 28.37 15.87 10.28
N ASP A 102 27.89 16.16 11.50
CA ASP A 102 26.78 17.09 11.72
C ASP A 102 27.17 18.58 11.59
N GLU A 103 28.47 18.86 11.43
CA GLU A 103 29.06 20.15 11.75
C GLU A 103 29.73 20.87 10.56
N GLY A 104 29.44 20.49 9.31
CA GLY A 104 29.85 21.23 8.10
C GLY A 104 30.72 20.43 7.12
N GLN A 105 31.33 21.14 6.17
CA GLN A 105 32.21 20.55 5.16
C GLN A 105 33.64 20.45 5.68
N ARG A 106 34.33 19.34 5.48
CA ARG A 106 35.68 19.10 6.02
C ARG A 106 36.65 18.56 4.96
N VAL A 107 37.94 18.84 5.12
CA VAL A 107 39.04 18.32 4.30
C VAL A 107 40.28 18.02 5.16
N VAL A 108 40.95 16.88 4.92
CA VAL A 108 42.18 16.51 5.63
C VAL A 108 43.36 17.30 5.08
N LEU A 109 44.06 18.03 5.93
CA LEU A 109 45.28 18.77 5.59
C LEU A 109 46.52 17.87 5.69
N SER A 110 46.65 17.14 6.79
CA SER A 110 47.79 16.24 7.04
C SER A 110 47.42 15.12 8.02
N GLY A 111 48.21 14.05 8.03
CA GLY A 111 47.98 12.88 8.88
C GLY A 111 47.17 11.79 8.19
N GLU A 112 46.95 10.69 8.91
CA GLU A 112 46.19 9.52 8.44
C GLU A 112 45.23 9.06 9.53
N ALA A 113 43.99 8.74 9.15
CA ALA A 113 43.00 8.19 10.07
C ALA A 113 42.20 7.08 9.41
N SER A 114 41.99 5.98 10.14
CA SER A 114 41.16 4.86 9.70
C SER A 114 39.71 5.10 10.13
N VAL A 115 38.77 4.98 9.20
CA VAL A 115 37.35 4.89 9.53
C VAL A 115 37.07 3.44 9.88
N MET A 116 36.73 3.19 11.13
CA MET A 116 36.51 1.88 11.72
C MET A 116 35.02 1.68 12.03
N LEU A 117 34.49 0.47 11.84
CA LEU A 117 33.24 0.07 12.47
C LEU A 117 33.51 -0.33 13.93
N ARG A 118 32.50 -0.25 14.81
CA ARG A 118 32.60 -0.69 16.23
C ARG A 118 33.14 -2.12 16.41
N GLU A 119 33.05 -2.96 15.39
CA GLU A 119 33.57 -4.33 15.37
C GLU A 119 35.08 -4.42 15.02
N GLY A 120 35.78 -3.28 14.93
CA GLY A 120 37.22 -3.22 14.67
C GLY A 120 37.60 -3.38 13.19
N LEU A 121 36.62 -3.32 12.27
CA LEU A 121 36.87 -3.40 10.83
C LEU A 121 37.16 -2.02 10.25
N ALA A 122 38.37 -1.83 9.70
CA ALA A 122 38.72 -0.65 8.90
C ALA A 122 37.99 -0.68 7.56
N VAL A 123 37.09 0.30 7.33
CA VAL A 123 36.32 0.42 6.10
C VAL A 123 36.87 1.47 5.15
N ALA A 124 37.65 2.43 5.65
CA ALA A 124 38.33 3.44 4.85
C ALA A 124 39.55 4.00 5.57
N VAL A 125 40.43 4.66 4.81
CA VAL A 125 41.57 5.42 5.33
C VAL A 125 41.48 6.84 4.77
N LEU A 126 41.43 7.83 5.65
CA LEU A 126 41.46 9.25 5.34
C LEU A 126 42.91 9.72 5.25
N ARG A 127 43.25 10.41 4.16
CA ARG A 127 44.56 11.00 3.85
C ARG A 127 44.41 12.44 3.41
N THR A 128 45.51 13.19 3.35
CA THR A 128 45.54 14.56 2.80
C THR A 128 44.76 14.67 1.49
N GLY A 129 43.85 15.65 1.43
CA GLY A 129 42.97 15.91 0.29
C GLY A 129 41.66 15.11 0.29
N ASP A 130 41.49 14.12 1.17
CA ASP A 130 40.20 13.49 1.39
C ASP A 130 39.26 14.46 2.10
N SER A 131 37.96 14.40 1.76
CA SER A 131 36.98 15.37 2.22
C SER A 131 35.60 14.74 2.38
N TRP A 132 34.80 15.30 3.29
CA TRP A 132 33.45 14.83 3.59
C TRP A 132 32.52 16.00 3.97
N GLY A 133 31.22 15.75 3.99
CA GLY A 133 30.20 16.79 4.21
C GLY A 133 29.86 17.64 2.96
N TRP A 134 30.45 17.34 1.80
CA TRP A 134 30.16 18.02 0.53
C TRP A 134 28.96 17.35 -0.17
N PRO A 135 27.91 18.10 -0.55
CA PRO A 135 26.75 17.52 -1.25
C PRO A 135 27.18 17.01 -2.61
N ALA A 136 26.93 15.74 -2.95
CA ALA A 136 27.28 15.21 -4.28
C ALA A 136 26.70 16.11 -5.38
N ALA A 137 27.53 16.59 -6.32
CA ALA A 137 27.04 17.36 -7.46
C ALA A 137 25.93 16.56 -8.16
N ARG A 138 24.74 17.14 -8.29
CA ARG A 138 23.74 16.60 -9.22
C ARG A 138 24.40 16.61 -10.60
N PRO A 139 24.48 15.46 -11.30
CA PRO A 139 25.11 15.44 -12.61
C PRO A 139 24.32 16.36 -13.54
N ALA A 140 24.97 17.45 -13.97
CA ALA A 140 24.53 18.19 -15.14
C ALA A 140 24.65 17.25 -16.35
N SER A 141 23.61 17.29 -17.20
CA SER A 141 23.46 16.62 -18.49
C SER A 141 24.68 15.87 -19.05
N SER A 142 24.41 14.61 -19.39
CA SER A 142 25.17 13.69 -20.23
C SER A 142 26.23 14.30 -21.15
N SER A 143 27.41 13.67 -21.08
CA SER A 143 28.37 13.36 -22.15
C SER A 143 29.78 13.89 -21.84
N SER A 144 30.72 12.94 -21.84
CA SER A 144 32.17 13.11 -21.68
C SER A 144 32.69 13.46 -20.28
N LEU A 145 32.94 12.43 -19.47
CA LEU A 145 34.06 12.43 -18.55
C LEU A 145 34.61 11.00 -18.47
N ARG A 146 35.83 10.81 -19.00
CA ARG A 146 36.66 9.65 -18.67
C ARG A 146 36.80 9.63 -17.15
N ARG A 147 36.15 8.67 -16.48
CA ARG A 147 36.39 8.42 -15.06
C ARG A 147 37.44 7.31 -14.95
N SER A 148 38.59 7.68 -14.42
CA SER A 148 39.51 6.75 -13.77
C SER A 148 38.79 6.03 -12.62
N SER A 149 39.35 4.89 -12.26
CA SER A 149 38.84 3.79 -11.44
C SER A 149 38.45 4.06 -9.98
N ASP A 150 38.13 5.29 -9.57
CA ASP A 150 37.93 5.59 -8.15
C ASP A 150 36.44 5.73 -7.79
N PHE A 151 35.93 4.66 -7.19
CA PHE A 151 34.66 4.56 -6.47
C PHE A 151 34.51 5.69 -5.45
N SER A 152 33.37 6.39 -5.42
CA SER A 152 33.08 7.35 -4.34
C SER A 152 32.64 6.59 -3.09
N LEU A 153 33.40 6.75 -2.01
CA LEU A 153 33.20 6.15 -0.69
C LEU A 153 31.76 6.34 -0.14
N ALA A 154 31.08 7.41 -0.55
CA ALA A 154 29.73 7.74 -0.11
C ALA A 154 28.65 6.72 -0.54
N GLU A 155 28.80 6.10 -1.71
CA GLU A 155 27.83 5.11 -2.21
C GLU A 155 28.01 3.74 -1.56
N LEU A 156 29.25 3.36 -1.21
CA LEU A 156 29.55 2.13 -0.49
C LEU A 156 29.10 2.21 0.99
N ILE A 157 29.19 3.40 1.58
CA ILE A 157 28.84 3.69 2.97
C ILE A 157 27.31 3.70 3.20
N SER A 158 26.51 4.11 2.21
CA SER A 158 25.02 4.14 2.27
C SER A 158 24.39 2.78 2.55
N ASP A 159 24.90 1.71 1.93
CA ASP A 159 24.14 0.47 1.77
C ASP A 159 24.52 -0.65 2.77
N VAL A 160 25.59 -0.48 3.57
CA VAL A 160 26.19 -1.61 4.30
C VAL A 160 26.16 -1.51 5.83
N ALA A 161 26.14 -0.33 6.47
CA ALA A 161 26.54 -0.29 7.90
C ALA A 161 25.72 0.59 8.88
N TRP A 162 24.80 1.44 8.44
CA TRP A 162 24.27 2.49 9.32
C TRP A 162 23.17 2.08 10.30
N GLU A 163 22.52 0.92 10.13
CA GLU A 163 21.40 0.55 11.02
C GLU A 163 21.82 -0.08 12.36
N SER A 164 23.10 -0.40 12.59
CA SER A 164 23.53 -1.05 13.85
C SER A 164 24.93 -0.72 14.38
N SER A 165 25.76 0.03 13.66
CA SER A 165 27.12 0.37 14.13
C SER A 165 27.50 1.78 13.68
N GLU A 166 27.55 2.71 14.62
CA GLU A 166 28.13 4.04 14.40
C GLU A 166 29.62 3.86 14.07
N PRO A 167 30.10 4.27 12.88
CA PRO A 167 31.51 4.20 12.58
C PRO A 167 32.27 5.21 13.45
N GLN A 168 33.56 4.98 13.65
CA GLN A 168 34.46 5.85 14.42
C GLN A 168 35.68 6.16 13.56
N VAL A 169 36.20 7.39 13.66
CA VAL A 169 37.46 7.76 13.01
C VAL A 169 38.58 7.60 14.01
N VAL A 170 39.48 6.67 13.78
CA VAL A 170 40.64 6.40 14.62
C VAL A 170 41.87 6.99 13.93
N VAL A 171 42.52 7.98 14.55
CA VAL A 171 43.76 8.56 14.01
C VAL A 171 44.87 7.52 14.11
N SER A 172 45.16 6.84 12.99
CA SER A 172 45.96 5.62 12.91
C SER A 172 47.43 5.88 12.55
N GLY A 173 47.79 7.12 12.20
CA GLY A 173 49.16 7.53 11.90
C GLY A 173 49.97 8.02 13.12
N ALA A 174 51.30 8.02 12.99
CA ALA A 174 52.23 8.58 14.00
C ALA A 174 52.18 10.13 14.09
N MET A 175 51.56 10.78 13.10
CA MET A 175 51.34 12.23 13.09
C MET A 175 49.88 12.55 13.41
N PRO A 176 49.62 13.68 14.09
CA PRO A 176 48.27 14.14 14.35
C PRO A 176 47.49 14.38 13.05
N LEU A 177 46.18 14.10 13.08
CA LEU A 177 45.28 14.39 11.98
C LEU A 177 44.88 15.87 12.05
N ARG A 178 45.25 16.65 11.03
CA ARG A 178 44.83 18.04 10.87
C ARG A 178 43.71 18.12 9.84
N VAL A 179 42.57 18.67 10.23
CA VAL A 179 41.36 18.77 9.42
C VAL A 179 40.93 20.23 9.32
N ALA A 180 40.75 20.74 8.10
CA ALA A 180 40.10 22.03 7.89
C ALA A 180 38.58 21.86 7.81
N ARG A 181 37.87 22.51 8.71
CA ARG A 181 36.41 22.62 8.76
C ARG A 181 35.95 23.93 8.14
N ILE A 182 35.12 23.85 7.11
CA ILE A 182 34.59 24.98 6.35
C ILE A 182 33.24 25.39 6.91
N THR A 183 33.17 26.60 7.48
CA THR A 183 32.00 27.03 8.28
C THR A 183 30.96 27.84 7.50
N GLU A 184 31.27 28.37 6.31
CA GLU A 184 30.40 29.29 5.56
C GLU A 184 30.22 28.99 4.06
N ASP A 185 29.83 27.77 3.65
CA ASP A 185 29.49 27.52 2.22
C ASP A 185 28.13 28.14 1.81
N ARG A 186 27.27 28.50 2.78
CA ARG A 186 25.92 29.06 2.51
C ARG A 186 25.90 30.55 2.14
N ALA A 187 26.94 31.32 2.46
CA ALA A 187 26.99 32.75 2.14
C ALA A 187 27.46 33.02 0.71
N VAL A 188 28.35 32.19 0.17
CA VAL A 188 28.92 32.33 -1.18
C VAL A 188 27.83 32.21 -2.27
N SER A 189 26.85 31.33 -2.07
CA SER A 189 25.69 31.16 -2.96
C SER A 189 24.77 32.40 -3.05
N LYS A 190 24.80 33.31 -2.07
CA LYS A 190 24.02 34.57 -2.11
C LYS A 190 24.75 35.72 -2.80
N SER A 191 26.10 35.72 -2.80
CA SER A 191 26.87 36.80 -3.44
C SER A 191 26.94 36.68 -4.96
N ALA A 192 26.82 35.46 -5.52
CA ALA A 192 26.79 35.24 -6.96
C ALA A 192 25.47 35.68 -7.64
N ALA A 193 24.40 35.92 -6.86
CA ALA A 193 23.11 36.40 -7.36
C ALA A 193 22.98 37.94 -7.39
N ARG A 194 24.03 38.67 -7.01
CA ARG A 194 24.08 40.14 -7.04
C ARG A 194 25.41 40.60 -7.63
N SER A 195 25.52 40.59 -8.96
CA SER A 195 26.49 41.44 -9.64
C SER A 195 25.78 42.17 -10.78
N ASP A 196 25.46 43.43 -10.51
CA ASP A 196 25.07 44.43 -11.48
C ASP A 196 26.19 44.63 -12.54
N GLN A 197 25.80 44.70 -13.81
CA GLN A 197 26.55 45.41 -14.84
C GLN A 197 25.59 46.36 -15.58
N PRO A 198 25.96 47.63 -15.77
CA PRO A 198 25.24 48.57 -16.62
C PRO A 198 25.88 48.77 -18.00
N SER A 199 25.02 49.18 -18.95
CA SER A 199 25.26 50.03 -20.14
C SER A 199 25.79 49.41 -21.45
N GLY A 200 25.06 49.69 -22.54
CA GLY A 200 25.42 49.51 -23.96
C GLY A 200 24.36 48.72 -24.76
N GLN A 201 23.18 49.27 -25.06
CA GLN A 201 22.80 50.09 -26.24
C GLN A 201 22.56 49.28 -27.54
N GLU A 202 21.27 49.22 -27.92
CA GLU A 202 20.64 49.02 -29.25
C GLU A 202 20.97 47.72 -30.03
N VAL A 203 20.01 46.91 -30.49
CA VAL A 203 19.03 47.24 -31.55
C VAL A 203 17.68 46.55 -31.32
N SER A 204 16.65 47.34 -31.57
CA SER A 204 15.22 47.09 -31.55
C SER A 204 14.77 46.05 -32.58
N THR A 205 14.00 45.04 -32.15
CA THR A 205 12.83 44.57 -32.89
C THR A 205 11.69 44.35 -31.91
N SER A 206 10.75 45.29 -31.99
CA SER A 206 9.52 45.36 -31.23
C SER A 206 8.57 44.19 -31.56
N LEU A 207 8.28 43.37 -30.57
CA LEU A 207 6.97 42.73 -30.38
C LEU A 207 6.70 42.76 -28.87
N ALA A 208 6.45 43.97 -28.38
CA ALA A 208 6.03 44.22 -27.02
C ALA A 208 4.56 43.79 -26.87
N THR A 209 4.34 42.51 -26.59
CA THR A 209 3.30 42.16 -25.64
C THR A 209 3.87 42.48 -24.26
N SER A 210 3.49 43.64 -23.71
CA SER A 210 3.65 43.91 -22.29
C SER A 210 2.76 42.94 -21.52
N HIS A 211 3.18 41.68 -21.44
CA HIS A 211 2.56 40.69 -20.60
C HIS A 211 2.82 41.10 -19.16
N ASP A 212 1.73 41.23 -18.44
CA ASP A 212 1.57 41.52 -17.03
C ASP A 212 2.43 40.59 -16.15
N LEU A 213 3.72 40.92 -15.99
CA LEU A 213 4.65 40.24 -15.08
C LEU A 213 4.19 40.36 -13.62
N GLY A 214 3.43 41.42 -13.29
CA GLY A 214 2.81 41.59 -11.98
C GLY A 214 1.76 40.52 -11.69
N GLY A 215 0.92 40.22 -12.69
CA GLY A 215 -0.04 39.12 -12.63
C GLY A 215 0.62 37.74 -12.45
N GLN A 216 1.73 37.47 -13.14
CA GLN A 216 2.44 36.19 -12.98
C GLN A 216 3.08 36.01 -11.61
N GLN A 217 3.70 37.05 -11.05
CA GLN A 217 4.29 37.02 -9.72
C GLN A 217 3.21 36.82 -8.64
N GLN A 218 2.11 37.58 -8.70
CA GLN A 218 0.99 37.43 -7.78
C GLN A 218 0.34 36.04 -7.87
N LEU A 219 0.23 35.49 -9.07
CA LEU A 219 -0.28 34.15 -9.26
C LEU A 219 0.67 33.09 -8.67
N SER A 220 1.98 33.23 -8.89
CA SER A 220 2.99 32.36 -8.31
C SER A 220 2.97 32.42 -6.78
N ASP A 221 2.81 33.60 -6.20
CA ASP A 221 2.70 33.81 -4.76
C ASP A 221 1.38 33.25 -4.19
N GLN A 222 0.25 33.44 -4.88
CA GLN A 222 -1.04 32.85 -4.50
C GLN A 222 -0.99 31.34 -4.52
N LEU A 223 -0.43 30.77 -5.59
CA LEU A 223 -0.27 29.34 -5.73
C LEU A 223 0.71 28.79 -4.69
N ALA A 224 1.87 29.44 -4.49
CA ALA A 224 2.79 29.11 -3.40
C ALA A 224 2.12 29.18 -2.04
N LYS A 225 1.23 30.16 -1.81
CA LYS A 225 0.46 30.26 -0.58
C LYS A 225 -0.56 29.14 -0.44
N ILE A 226 -1.26 28.75 -1.50
CA ILE A 226 -2.18 27.59 -1.50
C ILE A 226 -1.39 26.30 -1.22
N TRP A 227 -0.22 26.14 -1.81
CA TRP A 227 0.63 24.95 -1.64
C TRP A 227 1.32 24.89 -0.28
N LEU A 228 1.77 26.03 0.24
CA LEU A 228 2.40 26.14 1.57
C LEU A 228 1.36 26.17 2.68
N SER A 229 0.11 26.54 2.37
CA SER A 229 -0.99 26.37 3.31
C SER A 229 -1.25 24.88 3.49
N GLY A 230 -1.11 24.37 4.71
CA GLY A 230 -1.42 22.98 5.02
C GLY A 230 -2.91 22.64 4.93
N SER A 231 -3.73 23.47 4.29
CA SER A 231 -5.19 23.34 4.22
C SER A 231 -5.68 23.70 2.81
N PRO A 232 -6.35 22.79 2.10
CA PRO A 232 -6.88 23.05 0.76
C PRO A 232 -7.98 24.13 0.78
N PRO A 233 -8.18 24.85 -0.33
CA PRO A 233 -9.22 25.86 -0.44
C PRO A 233 -10.62 25.22 -0.41
N PRO A 234 -11.68 25.92 0.06
CA PRO A 234 -13.04 25.40 0.04
C PRO A 234 -13.54 25.03 -1.36
N ILE A 235 -13.24 25.89 -2.34
CA ILE A 235 -13.52 25.68 -3.77
C ILE A 235 -12.23 25.26 -4.44
N GLY A 236 -12.29 24.18 -5.21
CA GLY A 236 -11.12 23.60 -5.86
C GLY A 236 -10.61 24.40 -7.06
N ILE A 237 -9.33 24.22 -7.39
CA ILE A 237 -8.71 24.82 -8.59
C ILE A 237 -9.41 24.34 -9.88
N GLY A 238 -9.93 23.11 -9.90
CA GLY A 238 -10.66 22.54 -11.03
C GLY A 238 -11.98 23.24 -11.35
N GLU A 239 -12.57 23.94 -10.37
CA GLU A 239 -13.80 24.74 -10.55
C GLU A 239 -13.53 26.17 -11.01
N MET A 240 -12.29 26.63 -10.96
CA MET A 240 -11.94 27.96 -11.47
C MET A 240 -12.09 27.99 -12.99
N ALA A 241 -12.38 29.17 -13.56
CA ALA A 241 -12.36 29.33 -15.02
C ALA A 241 -11.00 28.88 -15.55
N ALA A 242 -11.01 28.10 -16.65
CA ALA A 242 -9.80 27.53 -17.23
C ALA A 242 -8.73 28.61 -17.40
N GLY A 243 -7.56 28.39 -16.79
CA GLY A 243 -6.58 29.45 -16.64
C GLY A 243 -5.24 28.99 -16.08
N VAL A 244 -4.37 29.95 -15.84
CA VAL A 244 -2.98 29.73 -15.42
C VAL A 244 -2.87 28.90 -14.11
N PRO A 245 -3.76 29.02 -13.10
CA PRO A 245 -3.73 28.15 -11.91
C PRO A 245 -3.86 26.65 -12.22
N GLN A 246 -4.77 26.27 -13.12
CA GLN A 246 -4.99 24.87 -13.49
C GLN A 246 -3.79 24.33 -14.27
N ALA A 247 -3.29 25.11 -15.24
CA ALA A 247 -2.10 24.73 -16.01
C ALA A 247 -0.86 24.57 -15.10
N HIS A 248 -0.67 25.48 -14.15
CA HIS A 248 0.43 25.39 -13.19
C HIS A 248 0.27 24.19 -12.24
N PHE A 249 -0.93 23.92 -11.72
CA PHE A 249 -1.18 22.73 -10.90
C PHE A 249 -0.84 21.44 -11.67
N GLN A 250 -1.35 21.33 -12.90
CA GLN A 250 -1.11 20.19 -13.79
C GLN A 250 0.39 20.00 -14.05
N ALA A 251 1.08 21.05 -14.49
CA ALA A 251 2.49 20.97 -14.88
C ALA A 251 3.45 20.77 -13.70
N SER A 252 3.20 21.41 -12.56
CA SER A 252 4.17 21.45 -11.45
C SER A 252 3.91 20.42 -10.35
N LEU A 253 2.69 19.90 -10.22
CA LEU A 253 2.33 18.97 -9.14
C LEU A 253 1.80 17.65 -9.68
N TRP A 254 0.79 17.70 -10.56
CA TRP A 254 0.11 16.49 -11.02
C TRP A 254 0.93 15.67 -12.01
N ALA A 255 1.44 16.27 -13.09
CA ALA A 255 2.26 15.57 -14.08
C ALA A 255 3.53 14.95 -13.47
N PRO A 256 4.29 15.62 -12.57
CA PRO A 256 5.40 14.99 -11.86
C PRO A 256 5.00 13.77 -11.01
N LEU A 257 3.80 13.81 -10.39
CA LEU A 257 3.26 12.66 -9.68
C LEU A 257 2.96 11.50 -10.65
N LEU A 258 2.33 11.77 -11.79
CA LEU A 258 2.04 10.73 -12.80
C LEU A 258 3.34 10.09 -13.33
N ILE A 259 4.35 10.91 -13.68
CA ILE A 259 5.68 10.42 -14.09
C ILE A 259 6.29 9.53 -13.00
N ARG A 260 6.14 9.90 -11.73
CA ARG A 260 6.60 9.07 -10.60
C ARG A 260 5.84 7.74 -10.52
N LEU A 261 4.51 7.73 -10.66
CA LEU A 261 3.70 6.51 -10.64
C LEU A 261 4.06 5.58 -11.81
N GLU A 262 4.25 6.13 -13.00
CA GLU A 262 4.70 5.40 -14.19
C GLU A 262 6.11 4.83 -13.99
N SER A 263 7.04 5.63 -13.48
CA SER A 263 8.40 5.16 -13.16
C SER A 263 8.39 4.01 -12.16
N LEU A 264 7.53 4.07 -11.13
CA LEU A 264 7.36 2.98 -10.17
C LEU A 264 6.77 1.72 -10.84
N LEU A 265 5.81 1.87 -11.75
CA LEU A 265 5.24 0.75 -12.49
C LEU A 265 6.25 0.11 -13.45
N GLU A 266 7.06 0.91 -14.15
CA GLU A 266 8.18 0.43 -14.96
C GLU A 266 9.23 -0.30 -14.13
N GLU A 267 9.49 0.16 -12.91
CA GLU A 267 10.38 -0.53 -11.98
C GLU A 267 9.83 -1.91 -11.59
N VAL A 268 8.51 -2.04 -11.38
CA VAL A 268 7.85 -3.34 -11.16
C VAL A 268 8.04 -4.26 -12.38
N ARG A 269 7.79 -3.75 -13.59
CA ARG A 269 7.97 -4.50 -14.85
C ARG A 269 9.42 -4.97 -15.01
N ARG A 270 10.38 -4.06 -14.79
CA ARG A 270 11.82 -4.33 -14.87
C ARG A 270 12.24 -5.41 -13.88
N ARG A 271 11.85 -5.31 -12.60
CA ARG A 271 12.17 -6.31 -11.57
C ARG A 271 11.56 -7.67 -11.89
N LYS A 272 10.30 -7.71 -12.36
CA LYS A 272 9.68 -8.95 -12.78
C LYS A 272 10.40 -9.58 -13.96
N ALA A 273 10.71 -8.81 -15.01
CA ALA A 273 11.45 -9.28 -16.18
C ALA A 273 12.86 -9.78 -15.83
N ALA A 274 13.50 -9.15 -14.84
CA ALA A 274 14.78 -9.59 -14.31
C ALA A 274 14.68 -10.85 -13.42
N GLY A 275 13.47 -11.34 -13.09
CA GLY A 275 13.24 -12.56 -12.31
C GLY A 275 13.39 -12.38 -10.81
N PHE A 276 13.18 -11.17 -10.28
CA PHE A 276 13.13 -10.95 -8.84
C PHE A 276 11.99 -11.75 -8.21
N ARG A 277 12.07 -12.03 -6.91
CA ARG A 277 10.93 -12.61 -6.19
C ARG A 277 9.78 -11.63 -6.23
N ILE A 278 8.58 -12.15 -6.36
CA ILE A 278 7.37 -11.36 -6.57
C ILE A 278 7.11 -10.33 -5.44
N HIS A 279 7.53 -10.60 -4.19
CA HIS A 279 7.45 -9.62 -3.09
C HIS A 279 8.59 -8.59 -3.06
N ASP A 280 9.70 -8.86 -3.75
CA ASP A 280 10.83 -7.92 -3.94
C ASP A 280 10.60 -7.03 -5.18
N CYS A 281 9.66 -7.39 -6.06
CA CYS A 281 9.33 -6.64 -7.27
C CYS A 281 8.57 -5.34 -6.99
N PHE A 282 7.80 -5.26 -5.91
CA PHE A 282 7.07 -4.03 -5.57
C PHE A 282 8.01 -3.02 -4.89
N PRO A 283 8.17 -1.80 -5.44
CA PRO A 283 9.22 -0.87 -5.00
C PRO A 283 8.91 -0.14 -3.69
N LEU A 284 7.62 -0.04 -3.30
CA LEU A 284 7.21 0.68 -2.09
C LEU A 284 6.96 -0.26 -0.90
N GLN A 285 7.35 0.18 0.28
CA GLN A 285 6.97 -0.43 1.56
C GLN A 285 5.58 0.07 1.98
N GLY A 286 4.89 -0.62 2.91
CA GLY A 286 3.52 -0.26 3.27
C GLY A 286 3.36 1.18 3.78
N HIS A 287 4.29 1.71 4.59
CA HIS A 287 4.26 3.11 5.02
C HIS A 287 4.42 4.09 3.84
N GLN A 288 5.21 3.75 2.83
CA GLN A 288 5.39 4.59 1.63
C GLN A 288 4.13 4.59 0.74
N ILE A 289 3.35 3.50 0.76
CA ILE A 289 2.03 3.47 0.11
C ILE A 289 1.09 4.43 0.82
N VAL A 290 1.10 4.46 2.16
CA VAL A 290 0.27 5.40 2.96
C VAL A 290 0.69 6.85 2.73
N GLU A 291 1.98 7.15 2.67
CA GLU A 291 2.48 8.49 2.32
C GLU A 291 2.03 8.92 0.92
N LEU A 292 2.11 8.00 -0.05
CA LEU A 292 1.63 8.23 -1.41
C LEU A 292 0.12 8.50 -1.42
N THR A 293 -0.69 7.72 -0.71
CA THR A 293 -2.14 7.94 -0.67
C THR A 293 -2.49 9.28 -0.03
N GLN A 294 -1.84 9.65 1.06
CA GLN A 294 -2.03 10.96 1.70
C GLN A 294 -1.64 12.12 0.78
N HIS A 295 -0.54 11.97 0.03
CA HIS A 295 -0.10 12.97 -0.92
C HIS A 295 -1.11 13.14 -2.06
N VAL A 296 -1.58 12.04 -2.66
CA VAL A 296 -2.60 12.09 -3.72
C VAL A 296 -3.90 12.69 -3.20
N GLN A 297 -4.38 12.23 -2.03
CA GLN A 297 -5.58 12.77 -1.40
C GLN A 297 -5.48 14.29 -1.20
N HIS A 298 -4.32 14.78 -0.76
CA HIS A 298 -4.12 16.20 -0.55
C HIS A 298 -4.15 16.99 -1.87
N LEU A 299 -3.48 16.48 -2.92
CA LEU A 299 -3.48 17.14 -4.24
C LEU A 299 -4.87 17.15 -4.87
N THR A 300 -5.62 16.06 -4.77
CA THR A 300 -6.99 16.01 -5.27
C THR A 300 -7.93 16.88 -4.43
N GLU A 301 -7.73 17.00 -3.11
CA GLU A 301 -8.48 17.93 -2.25
C GLU A 301 -8.18 19.41 -2.60
N ILE A 302 -6.97 19.75 -3.07
CA ILE A 302 -6.67 21.07 -3.65
C ILE A 302 -7.41 21.28 -4.97
N TRP A 303 -7.47 20.25 -5.81
CA TRP A 303 -8.10 20.33 -7.12
C TRP A 303 -9.62 20.43 -7.06
N TYR A 304 -10.27 19.60 -6.25
CA TYR A 304 -11.73 19.54 -6.09
C TYR A 304 -12.27 20.47 -4.98
N GLY A 305 -11.40 20.90 -4.06
CA GLY A 305 -11.74 21.78 -2.95
C GLY A 305 -12.13 21.00 -1.69
N SER A 306 -11.84 21.55 -0.51
CA SER A 306 -12.10 20.91 0.77
C SER A 306 -13.59 20.70 1.06
N ALA A 307 -14.48 21.44 0.41
CA ALA A 307 -15.93 21.25 0.52
C ALA A 307 -16.40 19.97 -0.18
N ARG A 308 -15.70 19.55 -1.24
CA ARG A 308 -15.92 18.27 -1.93
C ARG A 308 -14.99 17.18 -1.43
N GLY A 309 -13.82 17.50 -0.91
CA GLY A 309 -12.83 16.50 -0.49
C GLY A 309 -11.90 16.09 -1.62
N GLY A 310 -11.02 15.13 -1.33
CA GLY A 310 -10.11 14.53 -2.31
C GLY A 310 -10.49 13.07 -2.60
N ASN A 311 -9.85 12.48 -3.60
CA ASN A 311 -10.01 11.09 -3.97
C ASN A 311 -8.66 10.39 -4.28
N LEU A 312 -8.73 9.06 -4.39
CA LEU A 312 -7.61 8.14 -4.57
C LEU A 312 -7.74 7.28 -5.84
N SER A 313 -8.57 7.66 -6.80
CA SER A 313 -8.84 6.85 -8.00
C SER A 313 -7.58 6.56 -8.82
N VAL A 314 -6.65 7.52 -8.94
CA VAL A 314 -5.37 7.32 -9.63
C VAL A 314 -4.47 6.31 -8.91
N VAL A 315 -4.45 6.34 -7.57
CA VAL A 315 -3.70 5.36 -6.75
C VAL A 315 -4.32 3.99 -6.90
N TYR A 316 -5.65 3.90 -6.87
CA TYR A 316 -6.37 2.66 -7.10
C TYR A 316 -5.99 2.04 -8.46
N ARG A 317 -6.08 2.82 -9.54
CA ARG A 317 -5.72 2.37 -10.89
C ARG A 317 -4.26 1.92 -10.97
N TRP A 318 -3.32 2.74 -10.51
CA TRP A 318 -1.89 2.42 -10.50
C TRP A 318 -1.61 1.14 -9.69
N PHE A 319 -2.25 1.01 -8.53
CA PHE A 319 -2.08 -0.13 -7.64
C PHE A 319 -2.58 -1.43 -8.30
N MET A 320 -3.77 -1.41 -8.92
CA MET A 320 -4.30 -2.57 -9.66
C MET A 320 -3.39 -2.98 -10.82
N GLN A 321 -2.86 -2.02 -11.58
CA GLN A 321 -1.90 -2.28 -12.65
C GLN A 321 -0.61 -2.90 -12.12
N CYS A 322 -0.08 -2.41 -10.99
CA CYS A 322 1.09 -3.02 -10.37
C CYS A 322 0.82 -4.47 -9.94
N MET A 323 -0.33 -4.74 -9.32
CA MET A 323 -0.69 -6.09 -8.87
C MET A 323 -0.86 -7.08 -10.04
N GLU A 324 -1.44 -6.62 -11.14
CA GLU A 324 -1.54 -7.38 -12.38
C GLU A 324 -0.15 -7.66 -12.98
N VAL A 325 0.69 -6.63 -13.11
CA VAL A 325 2.07 -6.79 -13.59
C VAL A 325 2.82 -7.76 -12.69
N LEU A 326 2.70 -7.67 -11.37
CA LEU A 326 3.35 -8.61 -10.45
C LEU A 326 2.94 -10.07 -10.68
N GLY A 327 1.72 -10.31 -11.16
CA GLY A 327 1.11 -11.65 -11.21
C GLY A 327 0.41 -12.02 -9.91
N VAL A 328 0.01 -11.03 -9.10
CA VAL A 328 -0.89 -11.26 -7.96
C VAL A 328 -2.28 -11.66 -8.47
N THR A 329 -2.74 -11.07 -9.56
CA THR A 329 -3.93 -11.54 -10.28
C THR A 329 -3.59 -12.81 -11.06
N ALA A 330 -4.55 -13.73 -11.16
CA ALA A 330 -4.39 -15.00 -11.87
C ALA A 330 -4.23 -14.81 -13.38
N TYR A 331 -4.84 -13.76 -13.91
CA TYR A 331 -4.85 -13.38 -15.32
C TYR A 331 -5.17 -11.89 -15.43
N SER A 332 -4.94 -11.32 -16.62
CA SER A 332 -5.46 -10.02 -16.97
C SER A 332 -6.93 -10.13 -17.32
N TYR A 333 -7.80 -9.29 -16.74
CA TYR A 333 -9.20 -9.28 -17.18
C TYR A 333 -9.33 -8.93 -18.67
N SER A 334 -8.43 -8.08 -19.18
CA SER A 334 -8.43 -7.66 -20.58
C SER A 334 -8.13 -8.78 -21.57
N SER A 335 -7.51 -9.89 -21.12
CA SER A 335 -7.21 -11.04 -21.97
C SER A 335 -8.37 -12.03 -22.10
N LEU A 336 -9.48 -11.84 -21.37
CA LEU A 336 -10.65 -12.69 -21.49
C LEU A 336 -11.50 -12.26 -22.70
N PRO A 337 -11.99 -13.22 -23.52
CA PRO A 337 -13.00 -12.96 -24.53
C PRO A 337 -14.25 -12.34 -23.91
N ARG A 338 -14.75 -11.28 -24.56
CA ARG A 338 -15.90 -10.51 -24.10
C ARG A 338 -16.79 -10.16 -25.29
N GLU A 339 -18.09 -10.27 -25.07
CA GLU A 339 -19.12 -9.92 -26.04
C GLU A 339 -20.15 -9.01 -25.37
N ARG A 340 -20.93 -8.29 -26.17
CA ARG A 340 -22.07 -7.51 -25.69
C ARG A 340 -23.31 -7.95 -26.44
N SER A 341 -24.46 -7.95 -25.76
CA SER A 341 -25.75 -8.05 -26.43
C SER A 341 -25.96 -6.86 -27.38
N ALA A 342 -26.81 -7.02 -28.39
CA ALA A 342 -27.06 -5.98 -29.39
C ALA A 342 -27.62 -4.68 -28.79
N ASP A 343 -28.42 -4.80 -27.72
CA ASP A 343 -28.97 -3.68 -26.94
C ASP A 343 -27.97 -3.06 -25.95
N GLY A 344 -26.80 -3.67 -25.77
CA GLY A 344 -25.76 -3.22 -24.85
C GLY A 344 -26.04 -3.44 -23.36
N TRP A 345 -27.14 -4.10 -23.00
CA TRP A 345 -27.53 -4.36 -21.60
C TRP A 345 -26.78 -5.52 -20.94
N ALA A 346 -26.28 -6.46 -21.72
CA ALA A 346 -25.48 -7.58 -21.23
C ALA A 346 -24.04 -7.48 -21.70
N VAL A 347 -23.10 -7.57 -20.76
CA VAL A 347 -21.68 -7.85 -21.01
C VAL A 347 -21.43 -9.32 -20.68
N ILE A 348 -21.05 -10.09 -21.70
CA ILE A 348 -20.82 -11.53 -21.61
C ILE A 348 -19.32 -11.76 -21.53
N VAL A 349 -18.85 -12.31 -20.43
CA VAL A 349 -17.44 -12.72 -20.22
C VAL A 349 -17.34 -14.23 -20.29
N ASP A 350 -16.40 -14.75 -21.08
CA ASP A 350 -16.21 -16.19 -21.24
C ASP A 350 -15.69 -16.86 -19.93
N GLY A 351 -16.56 -17.63 -19.29
CA GLY A 351 -16.27 -18.39 -18.08
C GLY A 351 -15.36 -19.60 -18.31
N GLY A 352 -15.36 -20.17 -19.50
CA GLY A 352 -14.46 -21.25 -19.90
C GLY A 352 -13.02 -20.77 -20.03
N ALA A 353 -12.81 -19.66 -20.73
CA ALA A 353 -11.49 -19.01 -20.85
C ALA A 353 -10.92 -18.61 -19.48
N ARG A 354 -11.77 -18.04 -18.61
CA ARG A 354 -11.40 -17.74 -17.22
C ARG A 354 -10.99 -19.00 -16.45
N SER A 355 -11.77 -20.06 -16.53
CA SER A 355 -11.50 -21.31 -15.82
C SER A 355 -10.19 -21.96 -16.29
N ALA A 356 -9.89 -21.88 -17.59
CA ALA A 356 -8.62 -22.33 -18.14
C ALA A 356 -7.43 -21.52 -17.60
N ALA A 357 -7.57 -20.19 -17.52
CA ALA A 357 -6.53 -19.32 -16.96
C ALA A 357 -6.26 -19.61 -15.47
N LEU A 358 -7.30 -19.91 -14.68
CA LEU A 358 -7.16 -20.23 -13.26
C LEU A 358 -6.40 -21.55 -13.00
N LYS A 359 -6.57 -22.56 -13.86
CA LYS A 359 -5.85 -23.84 -13.73
C LYS A 359 -4.33 -23.67 -13.75
N GLY A 360 -3.81 -22.64 -14.42
CA GLY A 360 -2.37 -22.34 -14.47
C GLY A 360 -1.78 -21.81 -13.16
N LYS A 361 -2.59 -21.27 -12.22
CA LYS A 361 -2.09 -20.60 -11.00
C LYS A 361 -1.93 -21.53 -9.79
N GLY A 362 -2.64 -22.66 -9.75
CA GLY A 362 -2.78 -23.52 -8.56
C GLY A 362 -1.47 -24.04 -7.96
N SER A 363 -0.37 -24.06 -8.72
CA SER A 363 0.97 -24.49 -8.26
C SER A 363 1.85 -23.36 -7.68
N SER A 364 1.44 -22.09 -7.80
CA SER A 364 2.33 -20.96 -7.50
C SER A 364 2.62 -20.78 -6.00
N ASP A 365 1.61 -20.92 -5.14
CA ASP A 365 1.76 -20.75 -3.68
C ASP A 365 2.54 -21.91 -3.04
N SER A 366 2.32 -23.15 -3.52
CA SER A 366 3.08 -24.31 -3.06
C SER A 366 4.55 -24.25 -3.47
N LEU A 367 4.84 -23.79 -4.69
CA LEU A 367 6.21 -23.51 -5.14
C LEU A 367 6.87 -22.37 -4.34
N TYR A 368 6.10 -21.33 -3.99
CA TYR A 368 6.58 -20.22 -3.17
C TYR A 368 6.96 -20.68 -1.76
N VAL A 369 6.10 -21.43 -1.08
CA VAL A 369 6.41 -21.98 0.25
C VAL A 369 7.58 -22.96 0.19
N ALA A 370 7.64 -23.80 -0.85
CA ALA A 370 8.74 -24.75 -1.05
C ALA A 370 10.12 -24.08 -1.25
N THR A 371 10.15 -22.82 -1.68
CA THR A 371 11.38 -22.01 -1.86
C THR A 371 11.67 -21.06 -0.70
N GLY A 372 10.99 -21.26 0.45
CA GLY A 372 11.23 -20.50 1.68
C GLY A 372 10.36 -19.25 1.81
N GLY A 373 9.27 -19.17 1.06
CA GLY A 373 8.19 -18.22 1.26
C GLY A 373 7.31 -18.54 2.47
N ILE A 374 6.63 -17.52 3.01
CA ILE A 374 5.66 -17.69 4.10
C ILE A 374 4.29 -18.01 3.50
N ALA A 375 3.63 -19.08 3.95
CA ALA A 375 2.26 -19.37 3.55
C ALA A 375 1.33 -18.18 3.82
N GLN A 376 0.62 -17.72 2.79
CA GLN A 376 -0.20 -16.50 2.85
C GLN A 376 -1.67 -16.77 3.15
N ARG A 377 -2.08 -18.05 3.25
CA ARG A 377 -3.39 -18.42 3.78
C ARG A 377 -3.40 -18.14 5.28
N GLN A 378 -3.87 -16.95 5.65
CA GLN A 378 -4.00 -16.49 7.02
C GLN A 378 -5.40 -15.91 7.18
N GLY A 379 -5.99 -16.11 8.35
CA GLY A 379 -7.32 -15.59 8.66
C GLY A 379 -8.48 -16.52 8.34
N ARG A 380 -9.69 -15.94 8.44
CA ARG A 380 -10.96 -16.70 8.46
C ARG A 380 -11.42 -17.14 7.08
N SER A 381 -10.80 -16.63 6.03
CA SER A 381 -11.17 -16.99 4.66
C SER A 381 -9.97 -16.89 3.72
N ALA A 382 -10.13 -17.45 2.51
CA ALA A 382 -9.08 -17.41 1.49
C ALA A 382 -8.71 -15.99 1.03
N ILE A 383 -9.53 -14.99 1.33
CA ILE A 383 -9.29 -13.60 0.94
C ILE A 383 -8.64 -12.74 2.03
N ASP A 384 -8.50 -13.27 3.25
CA ASP A 384 -8.09 -12.53 4.45
C ASP A 384 -6.56 -12.29 4.54
N ASN A 385 -5.94 -11.91 3.42
CA ASN A 385 -4.50 -11.72 3.32
C ASN A 385 -4.02 -10.29 3.66
N THR A 386 -4.91 -9.38 4.07
CA THR A 386 -4.48 -8.06 4.60
C THR A 386 -3.96 -8.18 6.03
N VAL A 387 -4.29 -9.29 6.67
CA VAL A 387 -3.81 -9.65 7.99
C VAL A 387 -2.55 -10.48 7.84
N LEU A 388 -1.47 -10.04 8.51
CA LEU A 388 -0.21 -10.75 8.53
C LEU A 388 -0.06 -11.51 9.85
N ARG A 389 0.46 -12.73 9.80
CA ARG A 389 0.89 -13.49 10.96
C ARG A 389 2.25 -12.95 11.37
N ASN A 390 2.31 -12.29 12.51
CA ASN A 390 3.56 -11.78 13.07
C ASN A 390 3.97 -12.43 14.39
N VAL A 391 3.15 -13.35 14.92
CA VAL A 391 3.41 -14.11 16.13
C VAL A 391 3.80 -15.54 15.75
N PHE A 392 4.98 -15.96 16.21
CA PHE A 392 5.62 -17.22 15.83
C PHE A 392 6.19 -17.94 17.03
N LEU A 393 6.33 -19.27 16.92
CA LEU A 393 7.23 -20.01 17.79
C LEU A 393 8.70 -19.65 17.47
N PRO A 394 9.64 -19.78 18.42
CA PRO A 394 11.03 -19.40 18.22
C PRO A 394 11.68 -20.08 17.01
N HIS A 395 11.42 -21.37 16.80
CA HIS A 395 11.97 -22.11 15.67
C HIS A 395 11.42 -21.61 14.32
N GLU A 396 10.12 -21.31 14.22
CA GLU A 396 9.50 -20.73 13.02
C GLU A 396 10.11 -19.35 12.71
N ALA A 397 10.28 -18.51 13.75
CA ALA A 397 10.88 -17.19 13.59
C ALA A 397 12.36 -17.27 13.17
N ARG A 398 13.12 -18.24 13.69
CA ARG A 398 14.51 -18.50 13.25
C ARG A 398 14.55 -18.95 11.80
N GLU A 399 13.74 -19.93 11.41
CA GLU A 399 13.65 -20.36 10.00
C GLU A 399 13.35 -19.16 9.10
N LEU A 400 12.43 -18.28 9.51
CA LEU A 400 12.06 -17.14 8.71
C LEU A 400 13.18 -16.06 8.63
N LEU A 401 13.67 -15.59 9.76
CA LEU A 401 14.61 -14.47 9.86
C LEU A 401 16.02 -14.88 9.45
N LEU A 402 16.55 -15.95 10.05
CA LEU A 402 17.89 -16.45 9.75
C LEU A 402 17.91 -17.09 8.36
N GLY A 403 16.85 -17.76 7.95
CA GLY A 403 16.72 -18.25 6.58
C GLY A 403 16.77 -17.12 5.54
N LYS A 404 16.14 -15.97 5.80
CA LYS A 404 16.27 -14.78 4.95
C LYS A 404 17.71 -14.28 4.90
N PHE A 405 18.42 -14.25 6.04
CA PHE A 405 19.83 -13.85 6.08
C PHE A 405 20.73 -14.81 5.30
N ILE A 406 20.58 -16.12 5.50
CA ILE A 406 21.32 -17.17 4.78
C ILE A 406 21.11 -17.03 3.27
N ARG A 407 19.86 -16.86 2.81
CA ARG A 407 19.57 -16.65 1.38
C ARG A 407 20.25 -15.40 0.81
N LYS A 408 20.26 -14.29 1.56
CA LYS A 408 20.98 -13.07 1.17
C LYS A 408 22.49 -13.30 1.11
N PHE A 409 23.05 -13.97 2.11
CA PHE A 409 24.48 -14.28 2.18
C PHE A 409 24.92 -15.17 1.01
N ILE A 410 24.21 -16.27 0.76
CA ILE A 410 24.46 -17.16 -0.39
C ILE A 410 24.37 -16.38 -1.71
N CYS A 411 23.35 -15.54 -1.87
CA CYS A 411 23.23 -14.71 -3.07
C CYS A 411 24.44 -13.77 -3.25
N LYS A 412 24.94 -13.14 -2.17
CA LYS A 412 26.16 -12.33 -2.24
C LYS A 412 27.38 -13.16 -2.67
N LEU A 413 27.53 -14.40 -2.18
CA LEU A 413 28.61 -15.29 -2.62
C LEU A 413 28.50 -15.63 -4.11
N PHE A 414 27.30 -15.89 -4.61
CA PHE A 414 27.03 -16.09 -6.04
C PHE A 414 27.43 -14.86 -6.85
N VAL A 415 27.03 -13.66 -6.42
CA VAL A 415 27.36 -12.40 -7.08
C VAL A 415 28.87 -12.17 -7.13
N LEU A 416 29.57 -12.36 -6.01
CA LEU A 416 31.02 -12.25 -5.95
C LEU A 416 31.69 -13.23 -6.93
N ARG A 417 31.23 -14.48 -6.95
CA ARG A 417 31.75 -15.49 -7.87
C ARG A 417 31.46 -15.15 -9.33
N GLN A 418 30.26 -14.66 -9.65
CA GLN A 418 29.88 -14.22 -11.00
C GLN A 418 30.74 -13.03 -11.46
N ASN A 419 31.01 -12.06 -10.60
CA ASN A 419 31.91 -10.95 -10.92
C ASN A 419 33.35 -11.42 -11.15
N CYS A 420 33.86 -12.35 -10.34
CA CYS A 420 35.18 -12.95 -10.58
C CYS A 420 35.25 -13.67 -11.94
N ILE A 421 34.20 -14.41 -12.30
CA ILE A 421 34.06 -15.06 -13.60
C ILE A 421 34.06 -14.02 -14.73
N LEU A 422 33.24 -12.98 -14.61
CA LEU A 422 33.14 -11.91 -15.62
C LEU A 422 34.47 -11.20 -15.81
N ARG A 423 35.23 -10.92 -14.74
CA ARG A 423 36.57 -10.32 -14.81
C ARG A 423 37.61 -11.24 -15.43
N ALA A 424 37.54 -12.55 -15.16
CA ALA A 424 38.42 -13.52 -15.80
C ALA A 424 38.16 -13.57 -17.31
N LEU A 425 36.89 -13.63 -17.70
CA LEU A 425 36.49 -13.64 -19.11
C LEU A 425 36.71 -12.30 -19.80
N ALA A 426 36.51 -11.18 -19.12
CA ALA A 426 36.75 -9.86 -19.67
C ALA A 426 38.22 -9.67 -20.07
N ARG A 427 39.14 -10.18 -19.25
CA ARG A 427 40.58 -10.19 -19.57
C ARG A 427 40.90 -11.11 -20.74
N HIS A 428 40.28 -12.28 -20.79
CA HIS A 428 40.53 -13.27 -21.85
C HIS A 428 39.94 -12.85 -23.21
N LEU A 429 38.76 -12.23 -23.22
CA LEU A 429 38.01 -11.85 -24.41
C LEU A 429 38.19 -10.37 -24.81
N GLN A 430 38.88 -9.58 -23.98
CA GLN A 430 39.05 -8.13 -24.15
C GLN A 430 37.73 -7.36 -24.29
N MET A 431 36.71 -7.75 -23.51
CA MET A 431 35.39 -7.13 -23.49
C MET A 431 34.96 -6.85 -22.05
N ASP A 432 34.38 -5.67 -21.77
CA ASP A 432 33.88 -5.32 -20.44
C ASP A 432 32.54 -6.02 -20.13
N LEU A 433 32.61 -7.32 -19.87
CA LEU A 433 31.45 -8.12 -19.54
C LEU A 433 30.85 -7.78 -18.17
N GLU A 434 31.64 -7.22 -17.24
CA GLU A 434 31.15 -6.81 -15.91
C GLU A 434 30.19 -5.62 -16.04
N TYR A 435 30.56 -4.61 -16.82
CA TYR A 435 29.70 -3.48 -17.13
C TYR A 435 28.40 -3.90 -17.83
N LEU A 436 28.50 -4.81 -18.81
CA LEU A 436 27.36 -5.27 -19.60
C LEU A 436 26.41 -6.16 -18.78
N ALA A 437 26.95 -6.96 -17.86
CA ALA A 437 26.18 -7.87 -17.01
C ALA A 437 25.60 -7.18 -15.76
N HIS A 438 25.80 -5.87 -15.57
CA HIS A 438 25.33 -5.17 -14.38
C HIS A 438 23.79 -5.18 -14.26
N PRO A 439 23.20 -5.35 -13.05
CA PRO A 439 21.74 -5.46 -12.86
C PRO A 439 20.93 -4.22 -13.27
N GLN A 440 21.56 -3.05 -13.33
CA GLN A 440 20.92 -1.80 -13.76
C GLN A 440 20.90 -1.62 -15.29
N ARG A 441 21.60 -2.47 -16.05
CA ARG A 441 21.60 -2.40 -17.51
C ARG A 441 20.31 -2.99 -18.10
N THR A 442 20.07 -2.67 -19.37
CA THR A 442 18.88 -3.10 -20.10
C THR A 442 19.11 -4.45 -20.79
N GLY A 443 18.01 -5.10 -21.18
CA GLY A 443 18.02 -6.45 -21.74
C GLY A 443 18.95 -6.65 -22.95
N ARG A 444 19.23 -5.60 -23.74
CA ARG A 444 20.20 -5.70 -24.85
C ARG A 444 21.61 -6.02 -24.36
N ALA A 445 22.07 -5.39 -23.28
CA ALA A 445 23.38 -5.66 -22.71
C ALA A 445 23.45 -7.11 -22.20
N HIS A 446 22.39 -7.55 -21.51
CA HIS A 446 22.30 -8.93 -21.02
C HIS A 446 22.23 -9.94 -22.17
N CYS A 447 21.53 -9.65 -23.27
CA CYS A 447 21.53 -10.46 -24.50
C CYS A 447 22.95 -10.62 -25.06
N ILE A 448 23.74 -9.53 -25.11
CA ILE A 448 25.12 -9.57 -25.60
C ILE A 448 25.96 -10.49 -24.70
N VAL A 449 25.85 -10.34 -23.38
CA VAL A 449 26.56 -11.23 -22.44
C VAL A 449 26.16 -12.69 -22.68
N ARG A 450 24.87 -13.01 -22.80
CA ARG A 450 24.42 -14.39 -23.11
C ARG A 450 24.99 -14.90 -24.42
N ALA A 451 24.96 -14.09 -25.48
CA ALA A 451 25.49 -14.47 -26.78
C ALA A 451 26.98 -14.77 -26.70
N VAL A 452 27.76 -13.86 -26.08
CA VAL A 452 29.20 -14.06 -25.86
C VAL A 452 29.46 -15.34 -25.06
N LEU A 453 28.79 -15.53 -23.93
CA LEU A 453 28.96 -16.71 -23.08
C LEU A 453 28.51 -18.02 -23.76
N ASN A 454 27.64 -17.96 -24.78
CA ASN A 454 27.22 -19.14 -25.54
C ASN A 454 28.13 -19.44 -26.74
N CYS A 455 28.85 -18.46 -27.27
CA CYS A 455 29.78 -18.62 -28.38
C CYS A 455 31.18 -19.07 -27.95
N VAL A 456 31.56 -18.86 -26.69
CA VAL A 456 32.86 -19.26 -26.16
C VAL A 456 32.88 -20.78 -25.91
N PRO A 457 33.88 -21.52 -26.42
CA PRO A 457 34.01 -22.97 -26.18
C PRO A 457 34.20 -23.33 -24.70
N LEU A 458 33.78 -24.53 -24.30
CA LEU A 458 33.92 -25.00 -22.91
C LEU A 458 35.37 -25.01 -22.42
N GLU A 459 36.30 -25.33 -23.31
CA GLU A 459 37.73 -25.37 -23.05
C GLU A 459 38.28 -23.98 -22.70
N ALA A 460 37.79 -22.93 -23.35
CA ALA A 460 38.20 -21.55 -23.06
C ALA A 460 37.72 -21.09 -21.68
N PHE A 461 36.55 -21.55 -21.22
CA PHE A 461 36.12 -21.31 -19.84
C PHE A 461 37.05 -21.98 -18.82
N ARG A 462 37.42 -23.25 -19.06
CA ARG A 462 38.36 -23.97 -18.18
C ARG A 462 39.73 -23.29 -18.15
N GLN A 463 40.24 -22.81 -19.29
CA GLN A 463 41.49 -22.04 -19.36
C GLN A 463 41.42 -20.72 -18.59
N ALA A 464 40.25 -20.08 -18.54
CA ALA A 464 40.01 -18.89 -17.73
C ALA A 464 39.78 -19.19 -16.23
N GLY A 465 39.91 -20.45 -15.78
CA GLY A 465 39.66 -20.86 -14.40
C GLY A 465 38.18 -20.87 -14.00
N VAL A 466 37.29 -20.94 -15.01
CA VAL A 466 35.83 -20.98 -14.83
C VAL A 466 35.37 -22.42 -14.99
N ASP A 467 34.68 -22.95 -13.98
CA ASP A 467 33.99 -24.23 -14.06
C ASP A 467 32.69 -24.06 -14.86
N PRO A 468 32.58 -24.65 -16.07
CA PRO A 468 31.39 -24.51 -16.90
C PRO A 468 30.14 -25.19 -16.32
N GLU A 469 30.31 -26.14 -15.39
CA GLU A 469 29.20 -26.84 -14.74
C GLU A 469 28.75 -26.17 -13.43
N GLY A 470 29.54 -25.22 -12.92
CA GLY A 470 29.27 -24.51 -11.68
C GLY A 470 27.97 -23.70 -11.75
N ALA A 471 27.14 -23.79 -10.71
CA ALA A 471 25.83 -23.13 -10.65
C ALA A 471 25.91 -21.61 -10.93
N CYS A 472 26.93 -20.91 -10.40
CA CYS A 472 27.13 -19.49 -10.62
C CYS A 472 27.33 -19.14 -12.11
N PHE A 473 28.10 -19.96 -12.83
CA PHE A 473 28.37 -19.76 -14.25
C PHE A 473 27.15 -20.15 -15.10
N ARG A 474 26.50 -21.29 -14.82
CA ARG A 474 25.29 -21.71 -15.53
C ARG A 474 24.20 -20.64 -15.46
N ASP A 475 23.96 -20.07 -14.27
CA ASP A 475 22.97 -19.02 -14.12
C ASP A 475 23.37 -17.72 -14.85
N LEU A 476 24.64 -17.31 -14.74
CA LEU A 476 25.17 -16.15 -15.46
C LEU A 476 25.09 -16.32 -16.98
N ARG A 477 25.41 -17.51 -17.50
CA ARG A 477 25.32 -17.86 -18.93
C ARG A 477 23.87 -17.86 -19.42
N ARG A 478 22.96 -18.41 -18.61
CA ARG A 478 21.52 -18.44 -18.93
C ARG A 478 20.90 -17.03 -18.95
N ARG A 479 21.29 -16.16 -18.03
CA ARG A 479 20.65 -14.84 -17.83
C ARG A 479 21.39 -13.69 -18.50
N GLY A 480 22.71 -13.76 -18.57
CA GLY A 480 23.58 -12.68 -19.03
C GLY A 480 23.63 -11.46 -18.10
N VAL A 481 23.19 -11.62 -16.86
CA VAL A 481 23.17 -10.57 -15.84
C VAL A 481 23.63 -11.18 -14.51
N VAL A 482 24.37 -10.39 -13.74
CA VAL A 482 24.76 -10.73 -12.38
C VAL A 482 23.50 -10.80 -11.51
N LEU A 483 23.44 -11.76 -10.61
CA LEU A 483 22.33 -11.90 -9.68
C LEU A 483 22.16 -10.62 -8.84
N ALA A 484 20.91 -10.22 -8.63
CA ALA A 484 20.52 -9.15 -7.72
C ALA A 484 19.83 -9.70 -6.46
N GLY A 485 19.28 -10.93 -6.52
CA GLY A 485 18.62 -11.56 -5.39
C GLY A 485 18.41 -13.06 -5.54
N PHE A 486 18.16 -13.73 -4.43
CA PHE A 486 17.99 -15.20 -4.35
C PHE A 486 16.86 -15.73 -5.26
N GLY A 487 15.81 -14.95 -5.51
CA GLY A 487 14.71 -15.37 -6.39
C GLY A 487 15.08 -15.58 -7.85
N GLN A 488 16.22 -15.05 -8.27
CA GLN A 488 16.73 -15.22 -9.62
C GLN A 488 17.52 -16.54 -9.77
N LEU A 489 17.73 -17.31 -8.71
CA LEU A 489 18.30 -18.64 -8.86
C LEU A 489 17.29 -19.59 -9.54
N ASP A 490 17.76 -20.70 -10.09
CA ASP A 490 16.86 -21.75 -10.58
C ASP A 490 15.98 -22.31 -9.46
N GLY A 491 14.74 -22.74 -9.76
CA GLY A 491 13.84 -23.29 -8.74
C GLY A 491 14.42 -24.50 -8.02
N ALA A 492 15.17 -25.36 -8.72
CA ALA A 492 15.85 -26.51 -8.14
C ALA A 492 16.97 -26.07 -7.17
N ASP A 493 17.78 -25.10 -7.60
CA ASP A 493 18.86 -24.51 -6.79
C ASP A 493 18.31 -23.82 -5.54
N GLN A 494 17.21 -23.06 -5.68
CA GLN A 494 16.53 -22.42 -4.55
C GLN A 494 16.04 -23.46 -3.54
N LYS A 495 15.37 -24.52 -4.01
CA LYS A 495 14.84 -25.59 -3.15
C LYS A 495 15.94 -26.38 -2.45
N ALA A 496 17.02 -26.72 -3.16
CA ALA A 496 18.15 -27.45 -2.60
C ALA A 496 18.87 -26.64 -1.52
N MET A 497 19.21 -25.38 -1.82
CA MET A 497 19.87 -24.49 -0.86
C MET A 497 18.98 -24.18 0.34
N TRP A 498 17.67 -24.01 0.11
CA TRP A 498 16.73 -23.79 1.20
C TRP A 498 16.56 -25.02 2.08
N GLY A 499 16.45 -26.21 1.48
CA GLY A 499 16.37 -27.47 2.20
C GLY A 499 17.59 -27.68 3.10
N GLU A 500 18.78 -27.41 2.58
CA GLU A 500 20.03 -27.54 3.35
C GLU A 500 20.14 -26.48 4.46
N GLY A 501 19.77 -25.22 4.17
CA GLY A 501 19.71 -24.18 5.18
C GLY A 501 18.75 -24.55 6.33
N ARG A 502 17.56 -25.07 6.02
CA ARG A 502 16.60 -25.56 7.01
C ARG A 502 17.16 -26.73 7.81
N ARG A 503 17.80 -27.71 7.15
CA ARG A 503 18.44 -28.85 7.82
C ARG A 503 19.49 -28.39 8.83
N LEU A 504 20.36 -27.46 8.44
CA LEU A 504 21.40 -26.90 9.32
C LEU A 504 20.81 -26.13 10.51
N LEU A 505 19.75 -25.36 10.28
CA LEU A 505 19.05 -24.64 11.35
C LEU A 505 18.46 -25.63 12.37
N ARG A 506 17.76 -26.66 11.91
CA ARG A 506 17.15 -27.64 12.81
C ARG A 506 18.18 -28.46 13.58
N GLN A 507 19.24 -28.92 12.91
CA GLN A 507 20.34 -29.65 13.54
C GLN A 507 21.04 -28.80 14.62
N ARG A 508 21.23 -27.50 14.39
CA ARG A 508 21.92 -26.62 15.34
C ARG A 508 21.08 -26.30 16.58
N PHE A 509 19.77 -26.23 16.44
CA PHE A 509 18.86 -25.78 17.49
C PHE A 509 18.01 -26.90 18.12
N GLY A 510 18.11 -28.13 17.62
CA GLY A 510 17.37 -29.28 18.16
C GLY A 510 15.88 -29.30 17.84
N ASP A 511 15.49 -28.65 16.75
CA ASP A 511 14.08 -28.36 16.40
C ASP A 511 13.42 -29.46 15.52
N ASP A 512 14.03 -30.64 15.35
CA ASP A 512 13.57 -31.69 14.42
C ASP A 512 12.20 -32.31 14.77
N ALA A 513 11.71 -32.10 16.00
CA ALA A 513 10.45 -32.66 16.49
C ALA A 513 9.28 -31.65 16.59
N ALA A 514 9.49 -30.38 16.21
CA ALA A 514 8.44 -29.37 16.32
C ALA A 514 7.41 -29.48 15.18
N GLY A 515 6.18 -29.87 15.51
CA GLY A 515 5.03 -29.85 14.61
C GLY A 515 4.51 -28.44 14.33
N GLU A 516 3.54 -28.30 13.43
CA GLU A 516 2.82 -27.04 13.27
C GLU A 516 2.03 -26.70 14.54
N PRO A 517 1.97 -25.43 14.95
CA PRO A 517 1.26 -25.03 16.16
C PRO A 517 -0.23 -25.40 16.07
N CYS A 518 -0.72 -26.05 17.12
CA CYS A 518 -2.09 -26.54 17.23
C CYS A 518 -2.89 -25.83 18.33
N VAL A 519 -4.18 -25.59 18.09
CA VAL A 519 -5.11 -24.98 19.09
C VAL A 519 -5.38 -25.89 20.30
N ASP A 520 -5.13 -27.19 20.14
CA ASP A 520 -5.31 -28.23 21.16
C ASP A 520 -3.99 -28.67 21.83
N ALA A 521 -2.88 -27.99 21.51
CA ALA A 521 -1.58 -28.31 22.09
C ALA A 521 -1.57 -28.12 23.62
N PRO A 522 -0.85 -28.92 24.41
CA PRO A 522 -0.80 -28.74 25.87
C PRO A 522 -0.11 -27.43 26.29
N ASP A 523 0.79 -26.89 25.45
CA ASP A 523 1.47 -25.62 25.70
C ASP A 523 0.58 -24.42 25.33
N ILE A 524 0.29 -23.56 26.31
CA ILE A 524 -0.49 -22.33 26.11
C ILE A 524 0.12 -21.38 25.07
N PHE A 525 1.45 -21.35 24.93
CA PHE A 525 2.11 -20.49 23.95
C PHE A 525 1.93 -21.01 22.52
N GLU A 526 1.96 -22.32 22.34
CA GLU A 526 1.67 -22.96 21.06
C GLU A 526 0.21 -22.73 20.65
N ARG A 527 -0.73 -22.92 21.57
CA ARG A 527 -2.15 -22.61 21.36
C ARG A 527 -2.36 -21.14 21.02
N PHE A 528 -1.62 -20.22 21.66
CA PHE A 528 -1.69 -18.80 21.37
C PHE A 528 -1.18 -18.47 19.95
N VAL A 529 -0.06 -19.07 19.53
CA VAL A 529 0.46 -18.91 18.17
C VAL A 529 -0.54 -19.45 17.13
N ALA A 530 -1.12 -20.63 17.38
CA ALA A 530 -2.17 -21.20 16.53
C ALA A 530 -3.40 -20.29 16.46
N TRP A 531 -3.84 -19.76 17.61
CA TRP A 531 -4.96 -18.82 17.67
C TRP A 531 -4.71 -17.55 16.86
N GLN A 532 -3.51 -16.94 16.94
CA GLN A 532 -3.20 -15.75 16.15
C GLN A 532 -3.19 -16.01 14.64
N ARG A 533 -2.91 -17.26 14.22
CA ARG A 533 -2.99 -17.70 12.82
C ARG A 533 -4.44 -17.85 12.36
N ASP A 534 -5.26 -18.50 13.18
CA ASP A 534 -6.60 -18.97 12.80
C ASP A 534 -7.71 -17.92 13.08
N PHE A 535 -7.51 -17.09 14.11
CA PHE A 535 -8.47 -16.06 14.56
C PHE A 535 -7.81 -14.69 14.72
N PRO A 536 -7.14 -14.17 13.66
CA PRO A 536 -6.45 -12.91 13.80
C PRO A 536 -7.40 -11.76 14.11
N GLY A 537 -6.90 -10.79 14.88
CA GLY A 537 -7.69 -9.65 15.35
C GLY A 537 -8.65 -9.99 16.49
N GLY A 538 -8.75 -11.27 16.87
CA GLY A 538 -9.48 -11.74 18.04
C GLY A 538 -8.59 -11.78 19.29
N TYR A 539 -9.19 -11.50 20.45
CA TYR A 539 -8.55 -11.82 21.72
C TYR A 539 -8.41 -13.33 21.86
N PHE A 540 -7.27 -13.77 22.41
CA PHE A 540 -7.00 -15.18 22.68
C PHE A 540 -8.07 -15.75 23.61
N GLU A 541 -8.73 -16.83 23.19
CA GLU A 541 -9.86 -17.44 23.92
C GLU A 541 -10.94 -16.42 24.32
N GLN A 542 -11.11 -15.38 23.50
CA GLN A 542 -12.05 -14.27 23.74
C GLN A 542 -11.78 -13.48 25.04
N ASN A 543 -10.60 -13.65 25.65
CA ASN A 543 -10.21 -13.00 26.90
C ASN A 543 -9.08 -11.99 26.66
N ARG A 544 -9.40 -10.69 26.80
CA ARG A 544 -8.43 -9.60 26.60
C ARG A 544 -7.24 -9.68 27.56
N LEU A 545 -7.48 -9.92 28.84
CA LEU A 545 -6.42 -9.96 29.84
C LEU A 545 -5.48 -11.13 29.58
N GLN A 546 -6.04 -12.31 29.32
CA GLN A 546 -5.27 -13.51 28.99
C GLN A 546 -4.46 -13.32 27.71
N HIS A 547 -5.04 -12.71 26.66
CA HIS A 547 -4.31 -12.38 25.43
C HIS A 547 -3.06 -11.54 25.72
N ILE A 548 -3.21 -10.48 26.53
CA ILE A 548 -2.09 -9.60 26.90
C ILE A 548 -1.05 -10.36 27.73
N LEU A 549 -1.50 -11.10 28.74
CA LEU A 549 -0.61 -11.85 29.64
C LEU A 549 0.18 -12.92 28.89
N VAL A 550 -0.47 -13.72 28.05
CA VAL A 550 0.19 -14.79 27.29
C VAL A 550 1.16 -14.22 26.26
N MET A 551 0.80 -13.14 25.57
CA MET A 551 1.69 -12.48 24.62
C MET A 551 2.94 -11.94 25.32
N LEU A 552 2.78 -11.18 26.41
CA LEU A 552 3.91 -10.61 27.15
C LEU A 552 4.77 -11.71 27.81
N ALA A 553 4.15 -12.66 28.51
CA ALA A 553 4.86 -13.77 29.15
C ALA A 553 5.61 -14.62 28.11
N GLY A 554 5.00 -14.88 26.95
CA GLY A 554 5.63 -15.62 25.86
C GLY A 554 6.84 -14.89 25.27
N MET A 555 6.75 -13.56 25.12
CA MET A 555 7.88 -12.73 24.69
C MET A 555 9.00 -12.71 25.74
N PHE A 556 8.68 -12.49 27.02
CA PHE A 556 9.68 -12.45 28.10
C PHE A 556 10.36 -13.80 28.35
N SER A 557 9.63 -14.90 28.18
CA SER A 557 10.15 -16.26 28.34
C SER A 557 10.79 -16.83 27.07
N ASN A 558 10.86 -16.05 25.98
CA ASN A 558 11.32 -16.50 24.66
C ASN A 558 10.57 -17.75 24.13
N ARG A 559 9.31 -17.94 24.54
CA ARG A 559 8.41 -18.99 24.04
C ARG A 559 7.62 -18.54 22.81
N ILE A 560 7.56 -17.22 22.58
CA ILE A 560 6.93 -16.60 21.42
C ILE A 560 7.88 -15.53 20.89
N VAL A 561 7.94 -15.39 19.56
CA VAL A 561 8.62 -14.29 18.88
C VAL A 561 7.60 -13.48 18.10
N VAL A 562 7.56 -12.18 18.37
CA VAL A 562 6.76 -11.21 17.61
C VAL A 562 7.68 -10.51 16.61
N ILE A 563 7.45 -10.75 15.33
CA ILE A 563 8.18 -10.08 14.25
C ILE A 563 7.47 -8.76 13.94
N ARG A 564 8.22 -7.70 13.68
CA ARG A 564 7.62 -6.41 13.30
C ARG A 564 6.82 -6.53 12.00
N ARG A 565 5.63 -5.95 11.96
CA ARG A 565 4.78 -5.91 10.77
C ARG A 565 5.51 -5.35 9.55
N SER A 566 6.28 -4.28 9.70
CA SER A 566 7.09 -3.71 8.60
C SER A 566 8.11 -4.69 8.04
N VAL A 567 8.60 -5.63 8.86
CA VAL A 567 9.50 -6.70 8.43
C VAL A 567 8.70 -7.80 7.71
N MET A 568 7.51 -8.14 8.19
CA MET A 568 6.62 -9.13 7.59
C MET A 568 6.14 -8.71 6.19
N GLU A 569 5.75 -7.45 6.00
CA GLU A 569 5.31 -6.93 4.69
C GLU A 569 6.40 -7.10 3.61
N LYS A 570 7.68 -7.01 3.97
CA LYS A 570 8.82 -7.26 3.06
C LYS A 570 8.98 -8.73 2.67
N MET A 571 8.26 -9.64 3.30
CA MET A 571 8.35 -11.09 3.08
C MET A 571 7.05 -11.69 2.54
N THR A 572 6.02 -10.89 2.30
CA THR A 572 4.72 -11.35 1.80
C THR A 572 4.30 -10.57 0.56
N LEU A 573 3.28 -11.09 -0.14
CA LEU A 573 2.63 -10.43 -1.28
C LEU A 573 1.40 -9.62 -0.86
N ALA A 574 1.09 -9.61 0.43
CA ALA A 574 0.07 -8.76 1.00
C ALA A 574 0.47 -7.30 0.76
N ARG A 575 -0.17 -6.70 -0.24
CA ARG A 575 -0.09 -5.28 -0.54
C ARG A 575 -1.51 -4.77 -0.52
N TYR A 576 -1.70 -3.67 0.18
CA TYR A 576 -2.96 -2.96 0.24
C TYR A 576 -2.69 -1.52 0.63
N PHE A 577 -3.69 -0.67 0.44
CA PHE A 577 -3.70 0.66 1.02
C PHE A 577 -4.96 0.86 1.87
N PRO A 578 -4.83 1.52 3.02
CA PRO A 578 -5.93 1.78 3.93
C PRO A 578 -6.74 3.02 3.52
N LEU A 579 -8.05 2.97 3.74
CA LEU A 579 -9.03 4.04 3.62
C LEU A 579 -9.65 4.27 5.00
N PRO A 580 -9.20 5.26 5.78
CA PRO A 580 -9.80 5.56 7.07
C PRO A 580 -11.14 6.29 6.90
N TRP A 581 -12.10 5.99 7.75
CA TRP A 581 -13.39 6.69 7.79
C TRP A 581 -14.03 6.61 9.18
N SER A 582 -15.08 7.39 9.41
CA SER A 582 -15.81 7.43 10.69
C SER A 582 -17.24 6.97 10.46
N ARG A 583 -17.69 6.01 11.26
CA ARG A 583 -19.05 5.49 11.20
C ARG A 583 -20.05 6.50 11.76
N VAL A 584 -21.04 6.86 10.97
CA VAL A 584 -22.11 7.80 11.30
C VAL A 584 -23.37 7.05 11.75
N ALA A 585 -23.68 5.92 11.11
CA ALA A 585 -24.86 5.11 11.42
C ALA A 585 -24.47 3.71 11.95
N PRO A 586 -25.28 3.11 12.84
CA PRO A 586 -25.02 1.74 13.31
C PRO A 586 -25.06 0.72 12.15
N LEU A 587 -24.24 -0.32 12.25
CA LEU A 587 -24.32 -1.47 11.35
C LEU A 587 -25.24 -2.52 11.96
N TRP A 588 -26.26 -2.93 11.22
CA TRP A 588 -27.21 -3.96 11.62
C TRP A 588 -26.91 -5.28 10.90
N GLY A 589 -26.96 -6.38 11.64
CA GLY A 589 -26.84 -7.74 11.12
C GLY A 589 -28.09 -8.55 11.45
N VAL A 590 -28.14 -9.75 10.87
CA VAL A 590 -29.21 -10.72 11.11
C VAL A 590 -28.57 -12.02 11.59
N ALA A 591 -29.18 -12.63 12.60
CA ALA A 591 -28.83 -13.96 13.08
C ALA A 591 -30.04 -14.89 12.92
N LYS A 592 -29.89 -16.16 13.32
CA LYS A 592 -31.01 -17.11 13.45
C LYS A 592 -32.03 -16.59 14.47
N GLY A 593 -33.02 -15.85 13.97
CA GLY A 593 -34.06 -15.19 14.77
C GLY A 593 -34.68 -13.99 14.02
N PRO A 594 -35.85 -13.50 14.48
CA PRO A 594 -36.62 -12.49 13.76
C PRO A 594 -36.14 -11.05 14.00
N VAL A 595 -35.16 -10.83 14.88
CA VAL A 595 -34.78 -9.48 15.33
C VAL A 595 -33.37 -9.15 14.83
N PRO A 596 -33.20 -8.07 14.04
CA PRO A 596 -31.87 -7.55 13.70
C PRO A 596 -31.08 -7.19 14.96
N PHE A 597 -29.76 -7.44 14.94
CA PHE A 597 -28.88 -7.06 16.04
C PHE A 597 -27.82 -6.07 15.56
N GLN A 598 -27.35 -5.24 16.49
CA GLN A 598 -26.34 -4.24 16.17
C GLN A 598 -24.95 -4.86 16.16
N VAL A 599 -24.29 -4.83 15.00
CA VAL A 599 -22.92 -5.33 14.79
C VAL A 599 -21.89 -4.26 15.14
N ARG A 600 -22.14 -3.01 14.73
CA ARG A 600 -21.25 -1.86 14.98
C ARG A 600 -22.04 -0.66 15.47
N THR A 601 -21.49 0.08 16.43
CA THR A 601 -22.04 1.35 16.92
C THR A 601 -21.59 2.52 16.05
N ALA A 602 -22.43 3.54 15.93
CA ALA A 602 -22.01 4.85 15.43
C ALA A 602 -20.83 5.43 16.25
N GLY A 603 -20.07 6.34 15.64
CA GLY A 603 -18.90 7.01 16.22
C GLY A 603 -17.59 6.21 16.19
N LYS A 604 -17.62 4.97 15.71
CA LYS A 604 -16.41 4.14 15.57
C LYS A 604 -15.52 4.65 14.44
N GLN A 605 -14.21 4.60 14.67
CA GLN A 605 -13.21 4.81 13.62
C GLN A 605 -13.00 3.49 12.90
N GLU A 606 -13.20 3.50 11.59
CA GLU A 606 -13.15 2.34 10.71
C GLU A 606 -11.99 2.49 9.74
N VAL A 607 -11.52 1.36 9.22
CA VAL A 607 -10.53 1.32 8.14
C VAL A 607 -10.94 0.27 7.14
N SER A 608 -10.93 0.64 5.87
CA SER A 608 -11.13 -0.24 4.73
C SER A 608 -9.76 -0.52 4.09
N HIS A 609 -9.38 -1.79 3.91
CA HIS A 609 -8.11 -2.19 3.31
C HIS A 609 -8.31 -2.62 1.85
N VAL A 610 -7.88 -1.78 0.91
CA VAL A 610 -8.02 -2.02 -0.53
C VAL A 610 -6.88 -2.87 -1.05
N ARG A 611 -7.20 -4.02 -1.67
CA ARG A 611 -6.26 -4.95 -2.32
C ARG A 611 -6.74 -5.32 -3.73
N ALA A 612 -5.86 -5.90 -4.53
CA ALA A 612 -6.27 -6.52 -5.79
C ALA A 612 -7.03 -7.82 -5.53
N ASN A 613 -8.06 -8.09 -6.34
CA ASN A 613 -8.71 -9.38 -6.38
C ASN A 613 -7.85 -10.35 -7.19
N GLU A 614 -7.54 -11.51 -6.62
CA GLU A 614 -6.73 -12.53 -7.28
C GLU A 614 -7.39 -13.11 -8.54
N CYS A 615 -8.71 -13.08 -8.61
CA CYS A 615 -9.50 -13.64 -9.70
C CYS A 615 -10.39 -12.54 -10.31
N PRO A 616 -9.80 -11.56 -11.03
CA PRO A 616 -10.53 -10.40 -11.51
C PRO A 616 -11.62 -10.80 -12.51
N TYR A 617 -12.84 -10.28 -12.35
CA TYR A 617 -13.93 -10.50 -13.30
C TYR A 617 -14.50 -9.19 -13.86
N ALA A 618 -13.85 -8.07 -13.56
CA ALA A 618 -14.11 -6.76 -14.16
C ALA A 618 -12.78 -6.02 -14.38
N LEU A 619 -12.82 -4.92 -15.13
CA LEU A 619 -11.63 -4.11 -15.36
C LEU A 619 -11.17 -3.47 -14.05
N GLY A 620 -9.87 -3.58 -13.75
CA GLY A 620 -9.30 -3.06 -12.50
C GLY A 620 -10.00 -3.61 -11.28
N HIS A 621 -10.34 -4.91 -11.26
CA HIS A 621 -11.12 -5.50 -10.17
C HIS A 621 -10.30 -5.66 -8.89
N GLY A 622 -10.64 -4.88 -7.88
CA GLY A 622 -10.12 -4.92 -6.52
C GLY A 622 -11.16 -5.40 -5.52
N MET A 623 -10.73 -5.49 -4.26
CA MET A 623 -11.58 -5.75 -3.12
C MET A 623 -11.17 -4.85 -1.95
N SER A 624 -12.13 -4.49 -1.11
CA SER A 624 -11.83 -3.83 0.16
C SER A 624 -12.35 -4.63 1.34
N MET A 625 -11.48 -4.93 2.31
CA MET A 625 -11.81 -5.66 3.53
C MET A 625 -11.89 -4.73 4.74
N SER A 626 -12.58 -5.15 5.80
CA SER A 626 -12.59 -4.37 7.05
C SER A 626 -11.20 -4.36 7.72
N GLY A 627 -11.05 -3.51 8.75
CA GLY A 627 -9.80 -3.31 9.48
C GLY A 627 -9.28 -4.55 10.22
N GLY A 628 -10.06 -5.63 10.31
CA GLY A 628 -9.65 -6.87 10.95
C GLY A 628 -9.41 -6.78 12.47
N GLY A 629 -9.89 -5.71 13.13
CA GLY A 629 -9.77 -5.48 14.56
C GLY A 629 -8.39 -5.11 15.11
N PHE A 630 -7.39 -4.99 14.24
CA PHE A 630 -6.04 -4.58 14.61
C PHE A 630 -5.90 -3.06 14.79
N ALA A 631 -4.86 -2.67 15.52
CA ALA A 631 -4.42 -1.29 15.57
C ALA A 631 -3.97 -0.82 14.17
N SER A 632 -4.61 0.25 13.70
CA SER A 632 -4.18 1.03 12.54
C SER A 632 -3.42 2.28 12.99
N ASP A 633 -2.50 2.77 12.15
CA ASP A 633 -1.65 3.90 12.50
C ASP A 633 -2.46 5.18 12.78
N ALA A 634 -2.12 5.85 13.89
CA ALA A 634 -2.76 7.10 14.32
C ALA A 634 -2.63 8.25 13.32
N ARG A 635 -1.69 8.17 12.37
CA ARG A 635 -1.54 9.16 11.27
C ARG A 635 -2.72 9.17 10.31
N MET A 636 -3.56 8.14 10.34
CA MET A 636 -4.82 8.08 9.60
C MET A 636 -6.03 8.56 10.41
N VAL A 637 -5.84 8.92 11.69
CA VAL A 637 -6.94 9.34 12.57
C VAL A 637 -6.75 10.81 12.96
N SER A 638 -7.51 11.68 12.29
CA SER A 638 -7.77 13.10 12.60
C SER A 638 -6.63 14.12 12.37
N LYS A 639 -6.86 15.01 11.37
CA LYS A 639 -6.08 16.23 11.08
C LYS A 639 -5.95 17.18 12.31
N LYS A 640 -6.84 17.11 13.31
CA LYS A 640 -6.90 18.08 14.43
C LYS A 640 -5.76 17.95 15.46
N LYS A 641 -5.05 16.82 15.53
CA LYS A 641 -3.95 16.61 16.53
C LYS A 641 -2.53 16.67 15.95
N GLN A 642 -2.37 16.70 14.62
CA GLN A 642 -1.05 16.70 13.97
C GLN A 642 -0.32 18.05 14.07
N SER A 643 -1.03 19.17 14.28
CA SER A 643 -0.42 20.52 14.31
C SER A 643 0.55 20.77 15.47
N LYS A 644 0.60 19.90 16.49
CA LYS A 644 1.47 20.07 17.67
C LYS A 644 2.70 19.15 17.71
N LEU A 645 2.80 18.14 16.84
CA LEU A 645 3.97 17.24 16.79
C LEU A 645 4.96 17.72 15.73
N LYS A 646 6.09 18.26 16.20
CA LYS A 646 7.20 18.73 15.37
C LYS A 646 7.69 17.62 14.41
N ARG A 647 7.68 17.95 13.12
CA ARG A 647 8.00 17.20 11.87
C ARG A 647 9.35 16.42 11.78
N LYS A 648 10.06 16.12 12.87
CA LYS A 648 11.48 15.71 12.80
C LYS A 648 11.80 14.21 12.90
N HIS A 649 10.85 13.32 13.18
CA HIS A 649 11.14 11.89 13.21
C HIS A 649 10.70 11.18 11.94
N SER A 650 11.65 10.48 11.31
CA SER A 650 11.42 9.52 10.22
C SER A 650 10.21 8.64 10.53
N GLU A 651 9.29 8.63 9.59
CA GLU A 651 7.91 8.21 9.67
C GLU A 651 7.70 6.69 9.82
N LYS A 652 8.07 6.10 10.96
CA LYS A 652 7.91 4.66 11.26
C LYS A 652 6.51 4.29 11.80
N TYR A 653 6.05 3.06 11.51
CA TYR A 653 4.80 2.52 12.08
C TYR A 653 4.77 2.66 13.61
N THR A 654 3.57 2.86 14.17
CA THR A 654 3.39 2.85 15.63
C THR A 654 3.75 1.47 16.22
N LEU A 655 4.19 1.44 17.48
CA LEU A 655 4.51 0.18 18.16
C LEU A 655 3.34 -0.81 18.14
N LEU A 656 2.12 -0.31 18.33
CA LEU A 656 0.90 -1.12 18.30
C LEU A 656 0.66 -1.73 16.91
N MET A 657 0.91 -0.98 15.84
CA MET A 657 0.80 -1.49 14.47
C MET A 657 1.91 -2.51 14.16
N GLU A 658 3.14 -2.25 14.61
CA GLU A 658 4.27 -3.18 14.43
C GLU A 658 4.03 -4.52 15.14
N MET A 659 3.38 -4.49 16.30
CA MET A 659 2.99 -5.67 17.06
C MET A 659 1.67 -6.30 16.59
N GLN A 660 0.97 -5.69 15.63
CA GLN A 660 -0.41 -6.06 15.25
C GLN A 660 -1.30 -6.24 16.48
N TRP A 661 -1.29 -5.23 17.33
CA TRP A 661 -2.05 -5.25 18.57
C TRP A 661 -3.56 -5.26 18.29
N VAL A 662 -4.30 -6.12 19.00
CA VAL A 662 -5.76 -6.18 18.89
C VAL A 662 -6.38 -4.96 19.59
N ARG A 663 -7.13 -4.14 18.84
CA ARG A 663 -7.77 -2.92 19.35
C ARG A 663 -9.28 -3.06 19.45
N ASP A 664 -9.91 -3.65 18.44
CA ASP A 664 -11.37 -3.76 18.36
C ASP A 664 -11.78 -5.07 17.66
N PRO A 665 -11.85 -6.20 18.39
CA PRO A 665 -12.24 -7.49 17.79
C PRO A 665 -13.59 -7.46 17.07
N SER A 666 -14.49 -6.53 17.44
CA SER A 666 -15.81 -6.41 16.79
C SER A 666 -15.73 -5.84 15.36
N ALA A 667 -14.56 -5.38 14.92
CA ALA A 667 -14.33 -5.00 13.52
C ALA A 667 -14.08 -6.21 12.59
N ASN A 668 -13.98 -7.43 13.15
CA ASN A 668 -14.04 -8.67 12.39
C ASN A 668 -15.49 -8.99 12.02
N VAL A 669 -15.98 -8.34 10.97
CA VAL A 669 -17.36 -8.43 10.50
C VAL A 669 -17.48 -9.55 9.46
N GLU A 670 -18.55 -10.35 9.55
CA GLU A 670 -18.90 -11.36 8.55
C GLU A 670 -19.52 -10.72 7.30
N ASN A 671 -19.55 -11.44 6.18
CA ASN A 671 -20.06 -10.91 4.92
C ASN A 671 -21.56 -11.17 4.73
N TRP A 672 -22.03 -12.38 5.04
CA TRP A 672 -23.41 -12.76 4.79
C TRP A 672 -24.36 -12.06 5.75
N PHE A 673 -25.50 -11.59 5.23
CA PHE A 673 -26.55 -10.87 5.98
C PHE A 673 -26.12 -9.54 6.62
N ILE A 674 -24.90 -9.06 6.34
CA ILE A 674 -24.36 -7.81 6.86
C ILE A 674 -23.94 -6.92 5.68
N THR A 675 -24.91 -6.25 5.07
CA THR A 675 -24.66 -5.24 4.03
C THR A 675 -24.23 -3.92 4.68
N ASP A 676 -22.94 -3.58 4.58
CA ASP A 676 -22.42 -2.35 5.19
C ASP A 676 -22.48 -1.19 4.19
N ILE A 677 -23.67 -0.60 4.11
CA ILE A 677 -24.00 0.53 3.23
C ILE A 677 -23.00 1.66 3.40
N GLU A 678 -22.67 2.01 4.65
CA GLU A 678 -21.77 3.12 4.92
C GLU A 678 -20.35 2.83 4.43
N LYS A 679 -19.83 1.61 4.63
CA LYS A 679 -18.53 1.20 4.07
C LYS A 679 -18.51 1.35 2.54
N ILE A 680 -19.54 0.87 1.84
CA ILE A 680 -19.67 0.96 0.38
C ILE A 680 -19.65 2.43 -0.07
N VAL A 681 -20.43 3.27 0.59
CA VAL A 681 -20.53 4.70 0.26
C VAL A 681 -19.22 5.46 0.55
N GLN A 682 -18.58 5.19 1.69
CA GLN A 682 -17.31 5.82 2.06
C GLN A 682 -16.17 5.43 1.12
N GLU A 683 -16.15 4.18 0.67
CA GLU A 683 -15.19 3.70 -0.33
C GLU A 683 -15.45 4.33 -1.70
N ALA A 684 -16.71 4.39 -2.15
CA ALA A 684 -17.06 5.04 -3.41
C ALA A 684 -16.65 6.52 -3.38
N TRP A 685 -16.92 7.22 -2.28
CA TRP A 685 -16.51 8.60 -2.07
C TRP A 685 -14.99 8.77 -2.16
N GLN A 686 -14.20 7.95 -1.47
CA GLN A 686 -12.74 8.10 -1.47
C GLN A 686 -12.08 7.62 -2.77
N LEU A 687 -12.74 6.76 -3.56
CA LEU A 687 -12.17 6.15 -4.77
C LEU A 687 -12.69 6.76 -6.08
N ASN A 688 -13.54 7.78 -6.05
CA ASN A 688 -14.06 8.46 -7.24
C ASN A 688 -13.75 9.96 -7.25
N PRO A 689 -13.51 10.56 -8.43
CA PRO A 689 -13.53 12.01 -8.64
C PRO A 689 -14.80 12.69 -8.12
N HIS A 690 -14.68 13.91 -7.58
CA HIS A 690 -15.82 14.68 -7.01
C HIS A 690 -16.32 15.79 -7.94
N GLY A 691 -16.14 15.60 -9.24
CA GLY A 691 -16.51 16.58 -10.27
C GLY A 691 -16.99 15.89 -11.55
N PRO A 692 -17.54 16.68 -12.49
CA PRO A 692 -17.92 16.16 -13.80
C PRO A 692 -16.70 15.63 -14.55
N ARG A 693 -16.92 14.74 -15.52
CA ARG A 693 -15.87 14.13 -16.35
C ARG A 693 -14.89 15.14 -16.95
N ALA A 694 -15.37 16.33 -17.30
CA ALA A 694 -14.54 17.40 -17.86
C ALA A 694 -13.51 18.00 -16.87
N MET A 695 -13.71 17.80 -15.57
CA MET A 695 -12.84 18.28 -14.49
C MET A 695 -11.82 17.23 -14.03
N LEU A 696 -11.88 15.99 -14.53
CA LEU A 696 -11.00 14.91 -14.08
C LEU A 696 -9.53 15.25 -14.32
N LEU A 697 -8.70 14.93 -13.33
CA LEU A 697 -7.27 14.94 -13.51
C LEU A 697 -6.84 13.76 -14.39
N GLU A 698 -5.75 13.94 -15.13
CA GLU A 698 -5.21 12.87 -15.97
C GLU A 698 -4.88 11.63 -15.12
N GLY A 699 -5.24 10.44 -15.61
CA GLY A 699 -5.01 9.17 -14.91
C GLY A 699 -6.10 8.76 -13.90
N GLU A 700 -6.97 9.68 -13.47
CA GLU A 700 -8.13 9.34 -12.64
C GLU A 700 -9.12 8.42 -13.38
N THR A 701 -9.95 7.71 -12.61
CA THR A 701 -10.97 6.79 -13.12
C THR A 701 -12.18 6.77 -12.20
N PHE A 702 -13.35 6.45 -12.75
CA PHE A 702 -14.51 6.12 -11.93
C PHE A 702 -14.40 4.67 -11.43
N VAL A 703 -14.93 4.43 -10.23
CA VAL A 703 -14.90 3.15 -9.54
C VAL A 703 -16.31 2.83 -9.03
N ASN A 704 -16.86 1.70 -9.46
CA ASN A 704 -18.06 1.13 -8.87
C ASN A 704 -17.67 0.30 -7.64
N VAL A 705 -18.38 0.55 -6.55
CA VAL A 705 -18.20 -0.13 -5.27
C VAL A 705 -19.51 -0.81 -4.89
N GLY A 706 -19.44 -2.07 -4.45
CA GLY A 706 -20.62 -2.75 -3.95
C GLY A 706 -20.29 -4.00 -3.16
N GLN A 707 -21.31 -4.66 -2.63
CA GLN A 707 -21.15 -5.91 -1.90
C GLN A 707 -22.03 -6.98 -2.52
N ASN A 708 -21.49 -8.19 -2.64
CA ASN A 708 -22.28 -9.33 -3.08
C ASN A 708 -23.26 -9.74 -1.98
N PRO A 709 -24.55 -9.92 -2.29
CA PRO A 709 -25.47 -10.59 -1.38
C PRO A 709 -25.04 -12.05 -1.18
N LYS A 710 -25.58 -12.73 -0.17
CA LYS A 710 -25.26 -14.13 0.15
C LYS A 710 -25.40 -15.06 -1.06
N VAL A 711 -26.48 -14.92 -1.83
CA VAL A 711 -26.72 -15.72 -3.05
C VAL A 711 -25.62 -15.57 -4.11
N GLY A 712 -24.91 -14.44 -4.11
CA GLY A 712 -23.82 -14.10 -5.02
C GLY A 712 -22.41 -14.22 -4.42
N SER A 713 -22.28 -14.62 -3.15
CA SER A 713 -20.99 -14.63 -2.45
C SER A 713 -20.62 -16.00 -1.88
N SER A 714 -19.47 -16.53 -2.30
CA SER A 714 -18.88 -17.74 -1.73
C SER A 714 -18.07 -17.51 -0.46
N ILE A 715 -17.88 -16.25 -0.04
CA ILE A 715 -17.09 -15.88 1.14
C ILE A 715 -18.04 -15.41 2.25
N GLN A 716 -18.16 -16.22 3.30
CA GLN A 716 -19.01 -15.95 4.45
C GLN A 716 -18.29 -15.13 5.54
N GLN A 717 -17.08 -15.55 5.92
CA GLN A 717 -16.49 -15.16 7.21
C GLN A 717 -15.77 -13.80 7.22
N THR A 718 -15.60 -13.17 6.05
CA THR A 718 -14.84 -11.93 5.91
C THR A 718 -15.64 -10.93 5.08
N GLN A 719 -16.12 -9.87 5.72
CA GLN A 719 -16.79 -8.75 5.05
C GLN A 719 -15.86 -8.13 4.01
N HIS A 720 -16.36 -8.01 2.78
CA HIS A 720 -15.60 -7.39 1.70
C HIS A 720 -16.54 -6.75 0.68
N THR A 721 -16.06 -5.68 0.06
CA THR A 721 -16.69 -5.03 -1.08
C THR A 721 -15.91 -5.35 -2.35
N GLN A 722 -16.62 -5.39 -3.47
CA GLN A 722 -16.08 -5.50 -4.82
C GLN A 722 -15.85 -4.08 -5.35
N LEU A 723 -14.71 -3.87 -5.99
CA LEU A 723 -14.31 -2.59 -6.57
C LEU A 723 -13.94 -2.81 -8.02
N CYS A 724 -14.52 -2.07 -8.97
CA CYS A 724 -14.11 -2.16 -10.37
C CYS A 724 -14.19 -0.82 -11.08
N GLN A 725 -13.44 -0.66 -12.16
CA GLN A 725 -13.50 0.56 -12.97
C GLN A 725 -14.79 0.59 -13.78
N SER A 726 -15.69 1.51 -13.44
CA SER A 726 -16.92 1.78 -14.18
C SER A 726 -17.66 3.00 -13.63
N SER A 727 -18.64 3.47 -14.39
CA SER A 727 -19.60 4.52 -14.02
C SER A 727 -21.02 4.09 -14.41
N THR A 728 -22.02 4.94 -14.14
CA THR A 728 -23.40 4.68 -14.60
C THR A 728 -23.53 4.57 -16.12
N ARG A 729 -22.58 5.13 -16.88
CA ARG A 729 -22.53 5.04 -18.34
C ARG A 729 -22.38 3.59 -18.82
N ASP A 730 -21.69 2.76 -18.04
CA ASP A 730 -21.42 1.38 -18.39
C ASP A 730 -22.62 0.45 -18.17
N TYR A 731 -23.65 0.91 -17.45
CA TYR A 731 -24.75 0.08 -16.97
C TYR A 731 -26.11 0.70 -17.35
N PRO A 732 -26.75 0.27 -18.46
CA PRO A 732 -28.03 0.82 -18.92
C PRO A 732 -29.14 0.83 -17.85
N ILE A 733 -29.24 -0.23 -17.05
CA ILE A 733 -30.23 -0.34 -15.96
C ILE A 733 -30.14 0.83 -14.95
N LEU A 734 -28.93 1.33 -14.68
CA LEU A 734 -28.72 2.43 -13.74
C LEU A 734 -29.12 3.80 -14.32
N ARG A 735 -29.43 3.87 -15.61
CA ARG A 735 -29.88 5.09 -16.31
C ARG A 735 -31.38 5.11 -16.57
N MET A 736 -32.10 4.04 -16.23
CA MET A 736 -33.56 4.02 -16.26
C MET A 736 -34.14 5.11 -15.34
N ALA A 737 -35.38 5.53 -15.58
CA ALA A 737 -36.15 6.35 -14.65
C ALA A 737 -37.47 5.63 -14.36
N SER A 738 -38.05 5.86 -13.19
CA SER A 738 -39.40 5.40 -12.90
C SER A 738 -40.41 6.15 -13.77
N SER A 739 -41.64 5.63 -13.84
CA SER A 739 -42.74 6.31 -14.53
C SER A 739 -43.05 7.68 -13.93
N GLU A 740 -42.87 7.85 -12.62
CA GLU A 740 -43.04 9.14 -11.91
C GLU A 740 -41.81 10.04 -12.00
N GLY A 741 -40.67 9.48 -12.39
CA GLY A 741 -39.38 10.14 -12.42
C GLY A 741 -38.77 10.37 -11.02
N PRO A 742 -37.51 10.80 -10.96
CA PRO A 742 -36.83 11.10 -9.71
C PRO A 742 -37.45 12.31 -9.01
N ARG A 743 -37.71 12.20 -7.71
CA ARG A 743 -38.22 13.29 -6.85
C ARG A 743 -37.09 13.86 -6.00
N PHE A 744 -36.96 15.18 -5.94
CA PHE A 744 -35.93 15.81 -5.11
C PHE A 744 -36.36 15.89 -3.64
N SER A 745 -35.47 15.48 -2.72
CA SER A 745 -35.63 15.65 -1.28
C SER A 745 -34.66 16.70 -0.77
N ALA A 746 -35.18 17.82 -0.25
CA ALA A 746 -34.37 18.86 0.39
C ALA A 746 -33.66 18.34 1.65
N LYS A 747 -34.34 17.47 2.42
CA LYS A 747 -33.81 16.81 3.64
C LYS A 747 -32.56 16.00 3.35
N LEU A 748 -32.54 15.26 2.24
CA LEU A 748 -31.37 14.47 1.83
C LEU A 748 -30.38 15.26 0.95
N ARG A 749 -30.83 16.37 0.36
CA ARG A 749 -30.15 17.04 -0.76
C ARG A 749 -29.80 16.04 -1.86
N ALA A 750 -30.80 15.24 -2.23
CA ALA A 750 -30.66 14.14 -3.17
C ALA A 750 -31.95 13.97 -3.98
N SER A 751 -31.80 13.54 -5.22
CA SER A 751 -32.91 13.00 -6.01
C SER A 751 -33.12 11.54 -5.64
N VAL A 752 -34.34 11.15 -5.31
CA VAL A 752 -34.75 9.80 -4.93
C VAL A 752 -35.66 9.25 -6.02
N ASP A 753 -35.39 8.05 -6.48
CA ASP A 753 -36.16 7.37 -7.52
C ASP A 753 -36.44 5.92 -7.12
N LEU A 754 -37.67 5.45 -7.39
CA LEU A 754 -38.14 4.11 -7.08
C LEU A 754 -38.36 3.36 -8.40
N LEU A 755 -37.35 2.62 -8.83
CA LEU A 755 -37.36 1.96 -10.14
C LEU A 755 -37.93 0.56 -10.03
N ASP A 756 -39.03 0.31 -10.74
CA ASP A 756 -39.57 -1.03 -10.94
C ASP A 756 -38.88 -1.66 -12.17
N VAL A 757 -38.20 -2.78 -11.96
CA VAL A 757 -37.48 -3.53 -13.00
C VAL A 757 -38.07 -4.92 -13.15
N GLY A 758 -38.75 -5.14 -14.27
CA GLY A 758 -39.42 -6.40 -14.60
C GLY A 758 -40.05 -6.34 -15.99
N VAL A 759 -40.70 -7.44 -16.37
CA VAL A 759 -41.47 -7.57 -17.64
C VAL A 759 -42.98 -7.65 -17.41
N SER A 760 -43.42 -7.80 -16.16
CA SER A 760 -44.83 -7.96 -15.76
C SER A 760 -45.11 -7.16 -14.47
N GLU A 761 -46.25 -7.41 -13.82
CA GLU A 761 -46.51 -6.87 -12.47
C GLU A 761 -45.50 -7.34 -11.42
N GLN A 762 -44.72 -8.39 -11.72
CA GLN A 762 -43.64 -8.90 -10.88
C GLN A 762 -42.34 -8.15 -11.22
N CYS A 763 -42.16 -6.99 -10.58
CA CYS A 763 -40.97 -6.16 -10.73
C CYS A 763 -40.10 -6.21 -9.47
N GLY A 764 -38.79 -6.37 -9.64
CA GLY A 764 -37.82 -6.03 -8.61
C GLY A 764 -37.81 -4.52 -8.38
N LEU A 765 -37.56 -4.09 -7.14
CA LEU A 765 -37.54 -2.67 -6.78
C LEU A 765 -36.11 -2.21 -6.48
N ILE A 766 -35.73 -1.09 -7.10
CA ILE A 766 -34.47 -0.40 -6.83
C ILE A 766 -34.78 0.96 -6.21
N VAL A 767 -34.27 1.21 -5.01
CA VAL A 767 -34.24 2.55 -4.41
C VAL A 767 -32.95 3.22 -4.82
N ARG A 768 -33.06 4.25 -5.67
CA ARG A 768 -31.92 4.97 -6.23
C ARG A 768 -31.85 6.39 -5.67
N LEU A 769 -30.71 6.77 -5.12
CA LEU A 769 -30.41 8.14 -4.72
C LEU A 769 -29.33 8.72 -5.65
N ARG A 770 -29.51 9.97 -6.08
CA ARG A 770 -28.50 10.76 -6.78
C ARG A 770 -28.14 11.98 -5.95
N THR A 771 -26.88 12.14 -5.58
CA THR A 771 -26.43 13.25 -4.73
C THR A 771 -24.95 13.58 -4.94
N PRO A 772 -24.54 14.85 -4.82
CA PRO A 772 -23.12 15.23 -4.79
C PRO A 772 -22.43 14.91 -3.45
N PHE A 773 -23.20 14.61 -2.38
CA PHE A 773 -22.66 14.38 -1.03
C PHE A 773 -23.13 13.03 -0.46
N PRO A 774 -22.67 11.90 -1.03
CA PRO A 774 -23.19 10.58 -0.66
C PRO A 774 -22.88 10.19 0.79
N THR A 775 -21.81 10.73 1.38
CA THR A 775 -21.42 10.50 2.78
C THR A 775 -22.11 11.43 3.77
N ALA A 776 -23.06 12.26 3.34
CA ALA A 776 -23.80 13.13 4.25
C ALA A 776 -24.63 12.29 5.25
N GLU A 777 -24.63 12.71 6.51
CA GLU A 777 -25.33 11.99 7.58
C GLU A 777 -26.82 11.69 7.29
N PRO A 778 -27.62 12.63 6.74
CA PRO A 778 -29.01 12.34 6.38
C PRO A 778 -29.15 11.22 5.34
N VAL A 779 -28.26 11.17 4.34
CA VAL A 779 -28.27 10.14 3.28
C VAL A 779 -27.93 8.78 3.87
N LEU A 780 -26.86 8.69 4.67
CA LEU A 780 -26.42 7.44 5.29
C LEU A 780 -27.46 6.90 6.28
N ARG A 781 -28.03 7.77 7.12
CA ARG A 781 -29.08 7.38 8.07
C ARG A 781 -30.31 6.88 7.35
N PHE A 782 -30.79 7.60 6.32
CA PHE A 782 -31.94 7.17 5.53
C PHE A 782 -31.77 5.75 4.96
N LEU A 783 -30.63 5.47 4.31
CA LEU A 783 -30.38 4.16 3.72
C LEU A 783 -30.25 3.04 4.76
N VAL A 784 -29.59 3.31 5.89
CA VAL A 784 -29.42 2.34 6.98
C VAL A 784 -30.76 2.06 7.69
N GLU A 785 -31.56 3.09 7.94
CA GLU A 785 -32.87 2.98 8.57
C GLU A 785 -33.86 2.27 7.64
N LEU A 786 -33.85 2.57 6.33
CA LEU A 786 -34.63 1.85 5.34
C LEU A 786 -34.28 0.37 5.33
N ARG A 787 -32.98 0.02 5.27
CA ARG A 787 -32.54 -1.37 5.35
C ARG A 787 -33.03 -2.05 6.63
N HIS A 788 -32.89 -1.38 7.78
CA HIS A 788 -33.34 -1.92 9.05
C HIS A 788 -34.86 -2.15 9.08
N HIS A 789 -35.63 -1.18 8.57
CA HIS A 789 -37.09 -1.28 8.46
C HIS A 789 -37.51 -2.48 7.60
N LEU A 790 -36.85 -2.68 6.46
CA LEU A 790 -37.11 -3.80 5.55
C LEU A 790 -36.76 -5.16 6.18
N LEU A 791 -35.64 -5.25 6.90
CA LEU A 791 -35.26 -6.46 7.64
C LEU A 791 -36.30 -6.85 8.70
N VAL A 792 -36.86 -5.86 9.41
CA VAL A 792 -37.93 -6.11 10.39
C VAL A 792 -39.21 -6.54 9.69
N ARG A 793 -39.56 -5.91 8.57
CA ARG A 793 -40.85 -6.12 7.91
C ARG A 793 -40.96 -7.46 7.18
N PHE A 794 -39.87 -7.93 6.56
CA PHE A 794 -39.85 -9.12 5.70
C PHE A 794 -39.33 -10.38 6.38
N GLU A 795 -39.11 -10.36 7.70
CA GLU A 795 -38.39 -11.41 8.42
C GLU A 795 -36.94 -11.51 7.96
N SER A 796 -36.03 -11.22 8.86
CA SER A 796 -34.66 -10.82 8.55
C SER A 796 -33.82 -11.84 7.75
N GLU A 797 -34.19 -13.12 7.71
CA GLU A 797 -33.48 -14.16 6.96
C GLU A 797 -34.01 -14.38 5.53
N SER A 798 -35.15 -13.79 5.16
CA SER A 798 -35.81 -14.05 3.88
C SER A 798 -35.29 -13.18 2.73
N ILE A 799 -34.67 -12.05 3.06
CA ILE A 799 -34.13 -11.07 2.11
C ILE A 799 -32.63 -10.76 2.35
N ASP A 800 -31.96 -10.31 1.29
CA ASP A 800 -30.65 -9.65 1.31
C ASP A 800 -30.74 -8.31 0.59
N PHE A 801 -29.60 -7.63 0.46
CA PHE A 801 -29.51 -6.37 -0.27
C PHE A 801 -28.35 -6.39 -1.25
N LEU A 802 -28.64 -6.04 -2.51
CA LEU A 802 -27.64 -5.53 -3.42
C LEU A 802 -27.48 -4.03 -3.15
N MET A 803 -26.27 -3.62 -2.76
CA MET A 803 -25.92 -2.22 -2.56
C MET A 803 -24.75 -1.84 -3.46
N LEU A 804 -24.93 -0.81 -4.29
CA LEU A 804 -23.90 -0.24 -5.16
C LEU A 804 -23.77 1.27 -4.92
N ALA A 805 -22.55 1.79 -5.08
CA ALA A 805 -22.25 3.21 -5.09
C ALA A 805 -21.19 3.52 -6.15
N LEU A 806 -21.48 4.48 -7.02
CA LEU A 806 -20.62 4.85 -8.15
C LEU A 806 -20.93 6.27 -8.63
N SER A 807 -20.03 6.86 -9.42
CA SER A 807 -20.25 8.18 -10.03
C SER A 807 -21.13 8.10 -11.28
N ASP A 808 -21.91 9.17 -11.51
CA ASP A 808 -22.65 9.37 -12.76
C ASP A 808 -21.88 10.15 -13.84
N GLU A 809 -20.61 10.46 -13.59
CA GLU A 809 -19.74 11.29 -14.42
C GLU A 809 -20.14 12.77 -14.54
N THR A 810 -21.23 13.22 -13.90
CA THR A 810 -21.67 14.63 -13.90
C THR A 810 -21.21 15.40 -12.66
N GLY A 811 -20.58 14.69 -11.72
CA GLY A 811 -20.17 15.22 -10.42
C GLY A 811 -21.08 14.76 -9.28
N GLU A 812 -22.07 13.92 -9.56
CA GLU A 812 -22.91 13.29 -8.55
C GLU A 812 -22.57 11.80 -8.40
N PHE A 813 -23.07 11.23 -7.31
CA PHE A 813 -23.00 9.82 -6.99
C PHE A 813 -24.37 9.20 -7.09
N VAL A 814 -24.43 8.00 -7.66
CA VAL A 814 -25.61 7.14 -7.66
C VAL A 814 -25.43 6.08 -6.60
N LEU A 815 -26.37 6.05 -5.65
CA LEU A 815 -26.47 5.03 -4.62
C LEU A 815 -27.67 4.15 -4.95
N MET A 816 -27.45 2.85 -5.06
CA MET A 816 -28.47 1.87 -5.39
C MET A 816 -28.64 0.92 -4.23
N LEU A 817 -29.82 0.88 -3.62
CA LEU A 817 -30.22 -0.12 -2.64
C LEU A 817 -31.37 -0.96 -3.22
N ALA A 818 -31.13 -2.24 -3.43
CA ALA A 818 -32.12 -3.17 -3.94
C ALA A 818 -32.28 -4.37 -2.99
N PRO A 819 -33.42 -4.47 -2.30
CA PRO A 819 -33.77 -5.66 -1.52
C PRO A 819 -34.08 -6.82 -2.47
N ILE A 820 -33.50 -7.99 -2.19
CA ILE A 820 -33.65 -9.20 -3.02
C ILE A 820 -33.96 -10.42 -2.14
N PRO A 821 -34.67 -11.43 -2.63
CA PRO A 821 -34.94 -12.67 -1.88
C PRO A 821 -33.66 -13.50 -1.67
N GLN A 822 -33.60 -14.22 -0.55
CA GLN A 822 -32.60 -15.26 -0.31
C GLN A 822 -32.98 -16.53 -1.05
N LEU A 823 -32.55 -16.63 -2.30
CA LEU A 823 -32.83 -17.78 -3.15
C LEU A 823 -32.34 -19.10 -2.54
N VAL A 824 -33.15 -20.15 -2.71
CA VAL A 824 -32.84 -21.50 -2.25
C VAL A 824 -32.34 -22.32 -3.44
N LYS A 825 -31.15 -22.88 -3.29
CA LYS A 825 -30.54 -23.77 -4.29
C LYS A 825 -31.20 -25.14 -4.24
N LEU A 826 -31.65 -25.66 -5.38
CA LEU A 826 -32.12 -27.04 -5.53
C LEU A 826 -30.96 -27.95 -5.93
N GLY A 827 -30.68 -28.96 -5.10
CA GLY A 827 -29.65 -29.98 -5.35
C GLY A 827 -28.20 -29.54 -5.12
N ASP A 828 -27.28 -30.44 -5.43
CA ASP A 828 -25.86 -30.33 -5.06
C ASP A 828 -24.95 -29.78 -6.16
N GLN A 829 -25.50 -29.44 -7.34
CA GLN A 829 -24.71 -28.91 -8.47
C GLN A 829 -23.93 -27.64 -8.12
N HIS A 830 -22.92 -27.26 -8.89
CA HIS A 830 -22.26 -25.96 -8.67
C HIS A 830 -23.30 -24.81 -8.73
N ALA A 831 -23.11 -23.75 -7.94
CA ALA A 831 -24.09 -22.65 -7.83
C ALA A 831 -24.45 -22.01 -9.19
N ASP A 832 -23.49 -21.94 -10.10
CA ASP A 832 -23.67 -21.41 -11.47
C ASP A 832 -24.44 -22.37 -12.39
N LEU A 833 -24.63 -23.63 -11.99
CA LEU A 833 -25.33 -24.66 -12.75
C LEU A 833 -26.68 -25.04 -12.12
N ALA A 834 -26.85 -24.77 -10.84
CA ALA A 834 -28.01 -25.17 -10.07
C ALA A 834 -29.29 -24.43 -10.47
N THR A 835 -30.41 -25.11 -10.27
CA THR A 835 -31.75 -24.52 -10.29
C THR A 835 -31.99 -23.81 -8.96
N TRP A 836 -32.58 -22.63 -9.01
CA TRP A 836 -32.86 -21.81 -7.83
C TRP A 836 -34.35 -21.58 -7.68
N VAL A 837 -34.81 -21.47 -6.45
CA VAL A 837 -36.20 -21.13 -6.11
C VAL A 837 -36.22 -19.81 -5.36
N ASN A 838 -37.15 -18.93 -5.73
CA ASN A 838 -37.50 -17.77 -4.91
C ASN A 838 -38.50 -18.24 -3.84
N PRO A 839 -38.09 -18.34 -2.56
CA PRO A 839 -38.96 -18.88 -1.51
C PRO A 839 -40.17 -17.99 -1.21
N LEU A 840 -40.15 -16.72 -1.60
CA LEU A 840 -41.24 -15.78 -1.38
C LEU A 840 -42.37 -15.93 -2.39
N THR A 841 -42.10 -16.55 -3.54
CA THR A 841 -43.05 -16.69 -4.65
C THR A 841 -43.32 -18.15 -5.00
N GLY A 842 -42.41 -19.05 -4.62
CA GLY A 842 -42.43 -20.48 -4.99
C GLY A 842 -41.95 -20.75 -6.41
N GLU A 843 -41.61 -19.73 -7.20
CA GLU A 843 -41.16 -19.86 -8.58
C GLU A 843 -39.73 -20.42 -8.66
N SER A 844 -39.47 -21.31 -9.60
CA SER A 844 -38.12 -21.81 -9.90
C SER A 844 -37.52 -21.11 -11.12
N SER A 845 -36.19 -21.09 -11.21
CA SER A 845 -35.50 -20.53 -12.39
C SER A 845 -35.87 -21.28 -13.67
N GLU A 846 -36.19 -22.57 -13.58
CA GLU A 846 -36.68 -23.37 -14.71
C GLU A 846 -38.08 -22.94 -15.14
N SER A 847 -39.03 -22.78 -14.20
CA SER A 847 -40.38 -22.31 -14.54
C SER A 847 -40.37 -20.88 -15.08
N ALA A 848 -39.43 -20.05 -14.62
CA ALA A 848 -39.19 -18.70 -15.13
C ALA A 848 -38.45 -18.68 -16.48
N GLY A 849 -37.95 -19.83 -16.97
CA GLY A 849 -37.17 -19.94 -18.21
C GLY A 849 -35.85 -19.15 -18.17
N LEU A 850 -35.14 -19.18 -17.04
CA LEU A 850 -33.90 -18.45 -16.78
C LEU A 850 -32.70 -19.39 -16.64
N GLU A 851 -31.64 -19.14 -17.42
CA GLU A 851 -30.37 -19.89 -17.33
C GLU A 851 -29.46 -19.40 -16.19
N GLU A 852 -29.65 -18.15 -15.77
CA GLU A 852 -29.09 -17.53 -14.58
C GLU A 852 -30.20 -16.75 -13.89
N SER A 853 -30.28 -16.87 -12.57
CA SER A 853 -31.40 -16.35 -11.77
C SER A 853 -30.95 -15.52 -10.58
N ARG A 854 -29.65 -15.50 -10.27
CA ARG A 854 -29.13 -14.77 -9.11
C ARG A 854 -28.75 -13.35 -9.48
N ILE A 855 -28.98 -12.45 -8.53
CA ILE A 855 -28.45 -11.09 -8.54
C ILE A 855 -27.20 -11.04 -7.66
N ASP A 856 -26.10 -10.55 -8.22
CA ASP A 856 -24.87 -10.22 -7.52
C ASP A 856 -24.31 -8.87 -8.02
N PHE A 857 -23.14 -8.45 -7.52
CA PHE A 857 -22.50 -7.19 -7.88
C PHE A 857 -22.37 -6.97 -9.40
N GLY A 858 -22.09 -8.02 -10.17
CA GLY A 858 -21.99 -7.94 -11.62
C GLY A 858 -23.34 -8.14 -12.30
N LYS A 859 -24.04 -9.23 -11.98
CA LYS A 859 -25.26 -9.64 -12.68
C LYS A 859 -26.39 -8.64 -12.51
N GLY A 860 -26.50 -8.00 -11.35
CA GLY A 860 -27.51 -6.98 -11.08
C GLY A 860 -27.43 -5.77 -12.03
N VAL A 861 -26.26 -5.52 -12.61
CA VAL A 861 -26.01 -4.44 -13.58
C VAL A 861 -25.78 -4.92 -15.01
N GLY A 862 -26.06 -6.20 -15.29
CA GLY A 862 -25.93 -6.78 -16.63
C GLY A 862 -24.54 -7.31 -16.98
N HIS A 863 -23.66 -7.55 -15.99
CA HIS A 863 -22.33 -8.12 -16.21
C HIS A 863 -22.30 -9.61 -15.85
N PHE A 864 -22.10 -10.47 -16.85
CA PHE A 864 -22.25 -11.92 -16.71
C PHE A 864 -20.95 -12.67 -17.00
N LEU A 865 -20.54 -13.52 -16.06
CA LEU A 865 -19.54 -14.56 -16.31
C LEU A 865 -20.26 -15.83 -16.78
N VAL A 866 -20.10 -16.18 -18.05
CA VAL A 866 -20.93 -17.19 -18.70
C VAL A 866 -20.13 -18.46 -18.97
N SER A 867 -20.49 -19.54 -18.27
CA SER A 867 -19.96 -20.89 -18.52
C SER A 867 -20.92 -21.78 -19.32
N LYS A 868 -22.21 -21.43 -19.39
CA LYS A 868 -23.26 -22.18 -20.09
C LYS A 868 -23.47 -21.62 -21.50
N PRO A 869 -23.41 -22.45 -22.57
CA PRO A 869 -23.76 -22.01 -23.92
C PRO A 869 -25.22 -21.49 -24.02
N ALA A 870 -26.16 -22.11 -23.31
CA ALA A 870 -27.56 -21.69 -23.29
C ALA A 870 -27.75 -20.26 -22.73
N LEU A 871 -27.08 -19.94 -21.61
CA LEU A 871 -27.08 -18.58 -21.05
C LEU A 871 -26.50 -17.56 -22.04
N ARG A 872 -25.41 -17.90 -22.73
CA ARG A 872 -24.84 -17.03 -23.76
C ARG A 872 -25.85 -16.77 -24.88
N ALA A 873 -26.52 -17.81 -25.36
CA ALA A 873 -27.55 -17.67 -26.39
C ALA A 873 -28.73 -16.81 -25.93
N GLN A 874 -29.20 -17.00 -24.69
CA GLN A 874 -30.26 -16.20 -24.08
C GLN A 874 -29.88 -14.71 -24.00
N LEU A 875 -28.68 -14.40 -23.50
CA LEU A 875 -28.19 -13.02 -23.38
C LEU A 875 -27.97 -12.35 -24.75
N LEU A 876 -27.53 -13.10 -25.77
CA LEU A 876 -27.36 -12.59 -27.13
C LEU A 876 -28.70 -12.36 -27.85
N ALA A 877 -29.75 -13.11 -27.50
CA ALA A 877 -31.09 -12.92 -28.04
C ALA A 877 -31.76 -11.64 -27.53
N GLY A 878 -31.50 -11.25 -26.28
CA GLY A 878 -32.00 -10.00 -25.69
C GLY A 878 -31.44 -9.77 -24.29
N GLY A 879 -30.49 -8.85 -24.17
CA GLY A 879 -29.82 -8.55 -22.89
C GLY A 879 -30.75 -7.84 -21.92
N GLU A 880 -31.53 -6.88 -22.41
CA GLU A 880 -32.50 -6.13 -21.62
C GLU A 880 -33.62 -7.04 -21.10
N ASP A 881 -34.26 -7.80 -22.00
CA ASP A 881 -35.34 -8.73 -21.65
C ASP A 881 -34.87 -9.74 -20.60
N THR A 882 -33.70 -10.36 -20.83
CA THR A 882 -33.14 -11.33 -19.88
C THR A 882 -32.88 -10.70 -18.52
N LEU A 883 -32.25 -9.51 -18.47
CA LEU A 883 -31.97 -8.84 -17.19
C LEU A 883 -33.26 -8.44 -16.47
N ARG A 884 -34.27 -7.94 -17.18
CA ARG A 884 -35.58 -7.61 -16.60
C ARG A 884 -36.29 -8.84 -16.06
N ARG A 885 -36.21 -9.99 -16.73
CA ARG A 885 -36.76 -11.27 -16.24
C ARG A 885 -36.02 -11.77 -15.00
N ILE A 886 -34.70 -11.60 -14.92
CA ILE A 886 -33.92 -11.91 -13.71
C ILE A 886 -34.38 -11.03 -12.54
N TRP A 887 -34.52 -9.72 -12.75
CA TRP A 887 -35.06 -8.81 -11.72
C TRP A 887 -36.51 -9.14 -11.35
N GLY A 888 -37.33 -9.50 -12.33
CA GLY A 888 -38.69 -9.97 -12.11
C GLY A 888 -38.74 -11.23 -11.27
N PHE A 889 -37.91 -12.25 -11.55
CA PHE A 889 -37.79 -13.45 -10.72
C PHE A 889 -37.36 -13.16 -9.27
N ASN A 890 -36.53 -12.12 -9.08
CA ASN A 890 -36.04 -11.68 -7.77
C ASN A 890 -36.94 -10.64 -7.10
N TYR A 891 -38.22 -10.53 -7.48
CA TYR A 891 -39.13 -9.61 -6.81
C TYR A 891 -39.46 -10.07 -5.38
N VAL A 892 -39.72 -9.08 -4.51
CA VAL A 892 -40.17 -9.28 -3.13
C VAL A 892 -41.63 -8.79 -3.05
N PRO A 893 -42.62 -9.67 -2.88
CA PRO A 893 -44.03 -9.29 -2.83
C PRO A 893 -44.32 -8.20 -1.77
N GLY A 894 -45.01 -7.13 -2.15
CA GLY A 894 -45.39 -6.04 -1.25
C GLY A 894 -44.27 -5.04 -0.90
N LEU A 895 -43.07 -5.20 -1.45
CA LEU A 895 -41.92 -4.34 -1.16
C LEU A 895 -42.17 -2.86 -1.46
N ARG A 896 -42.78 -2.54 -2.61
CA ARG A 896 -43.07 -1.16 -3.00
C ARG A 896 -43.90 -0.41 -1.96
N ALA A 897 -45.02 -1.01 -1.54
CA ALA A 897 -45.89 -0.40 -0.53
C ALA A 897 -45.19 -0.17 0.82
N VAL A 898 -44.27 -1.06 1.22
CA VAL A 898 -43.48 -0.88 2.44
C VAL A 898 -42.48 0.28 2.30
N VAL A 899 -41.81 0.39 1.15
CA VAL A 899 -40.87 1.49 0.89
C VAL A 899 -41.60 2.83 0.80
N ASP A 900 -42.74 2.89 0.11
CA ASP A 900 -43.57 4.09 0.02
C ASP A 900 -44.04 4.54 1.42
N SER A 901 -44.56 3.62 2.22
CA SER A 901 -44.97 3.91 3.60
C SER A 901 -43.81 4.40 4.47
N PHE A 902 -42.61 3.85 4.31
CA PHE A 902 -41.41 4.34 5.00
C PHE A 902 -41.05 5.77 4.56
N ILE A 903 -41.07 6.05 3.25
CA ILE A 903 -40.77 7.38 2.71
C ILE A 903 -41.77 8.44 3.20
N GLU A 904 -43.06 8.09 3.24
CA GLU A 904 -44.13 8.92 3.81
C GLU A 904 -43.91 9.17 5.31
N ALA A 905 -43.62 8.12 6.08
CA ALA A 905 -43.35 8.24 7.51
C ALA A 905 -42.09 9.06 7.84
N GLN A 906 -41.10 9.07 6.94
CA GLN A 906 -39.90 9.89 7.05
C GLN A 906 -40.10 11.33 6.59
N ASP A 907 -41.30 11.66 6.12
CA ASP A 907 -41.68 12.96 5.58
C ASP A 907 -40.67 13.49 4.56
N LEU A 908 -40.25 12.61 3.65
CA LEU A 908 -39.06 12.85 2.82
C LEU A 908 -39.22 14.02 1.84
N PHE A 909 -40.47 14.38 1.51
CA PHE A 909 -40.83 15.30 0.45
C PHE A 909 -41.78 16.45 0.86
N ALA A 910 -42.11 16.64 2.15
CA ALA A 910 -43.03 17.71 2.58
C ALA A 910 -42.56 19.12 2.21
N ASP A 911 -41.25 19.38 2.23
CA ASP A 911 -40.71 20.73 2.03
C ASP A 911 -40.72 21.19 0.55
N ALA A 912 -41.14 20.35 -0.39
CA ALA A 912 -41.11 20.65 -1.82
C ALA A 912 -42.06 21.79 -2.23
N THR A 913 -43.02 22.18 -1.38
CA THR A 913 -44.00 23.24 -1.69
C THR A 913 -43.52 24.67 -1.41
N VAL A 914 -42.34 24.87 -0.79
CA VAL A 914 -41.91 26.21 -0.30
C VAL A 914 -40.80 26.87 -1.14
N GLN A 915 -40.23 26.20 -2.16
CA GLN A 915 -39.13 26.76 -2.97
C GLN A 915 -39.38 26.76 -4.48
N VAL A 916 -40.57 27.19 -4.90
CA VAL A 916 -40.79 27.77 -6.24
C VAL A 916 -41.20 29.24 -6.03
N ALA A 917 -40.24 30.07 -5.61
CA ALA A 917 -40.34 31.52 -5.58
C ALA A 917 -38.96 32.13 -5.84
#